data_AF-A0AAJ2AXK9-F1
#
_entry.id   AF-A0AAJ2AXK9-F1
#
_cell.length_a   1.000
_cell.length_b   1.000
_cell.length_c   1.000
_cell.angle_alpha   90.00
_cell.angle_beta   90.00
_cell.angle_gamma   90.00
#
_symmetry.space_group_name_H-M   'P 1'
#
loop_
_entity.id
_entity.type
_entity.pdbx_description
1 polymer ?
#
loop_
_entity_poly.entity_id
_entity_poly.type
_entity_poly.pdbx_seq_one_letter_code
_entity_poly.pdbx_strand_id
1 'polypeptide(L)'
;MKIMKPTRLTVLTRPYRHQGNELLGVAVACMATLGDAPRVLGEQTLWNTVGAELAGQTLDLGLPKRHPEYLATAWAYGTHCDKQHACEVALRVAQSNKRVRVTGDRVWQDGRPRPAAPFERMPLDWTMAYGGPAYPQNPLGLGHETETQAQASSRKLPNLEYIDDLMTSSDAPVRSASFAPVPSSWPQRRALYGEVDDTYIEEDFPGYPRTMDAAYFNIAPADQQFPDLSALPAGCDYELVNLHPERARIAGRLPALHMRAFAWHTNTAPGREIPLRLTTLWFLPHIEKVVMIYHGVMAIRTFDASDIACLMLAAETAGQPRPVAHYEDIHTRRLDPRRGVLYAMRDGDLFPEDLAASGDSAWTPGEPNAMARQFLNRLERESQALGAPAAPPATPMPSRPEQLVEYVEQTEKDAERRTADLRKRADEILADLRPPAAAEPASPPALPELPGAVIDPSLLAMRRTTQLKSAHFRPAPSQPVAGQTAHAASRRAWVTQALAQGRSLIEADLAGADLSDLDLSGVDLSRASLEGADLSGAIFIGACLKEANLVRATLRGTRLSNADLSEANLSLVEAESADFREACLRRSVIEQGNLEQCDFSGATLDRTQFSKGRFGTSVFCDARISDVVMMDQEIGQADFSRAVIRKFVLFRCPSQTLDFSGADIIGLGLTESPVEQRLCFNGARLHKACFLQCGALHASTFADAELVEVNLHAADLARSDFTRARIANSDFSSADLQACTFLDARFERGYLVRADLRLASLQGADLIEALLRAADLRGADLREANLFRANLGDVLIDDTTRLDDAYQERVIWCPRARPEAA
;
A
#
# COMPACT_ATOMS: atom_id res chain seq x y z
N MET A 1 -0.73 -12.13 -1.37
CA MET A 1 0.62 -12.62 -1.02
C MET A 1 1.39 -11.59 -0.18
N LYS A 2 1.70 -11.89 1.09
CA LYS A 2 2.56 -11.09 1.98
C LYS A 2 4.03 -11.40 1.71
N ILE A 3 4.89 -10.38 1.59
CA ILE A 3 6.34 -10.57 1.35
C ILE A 3 7.11 -10.33 2.65
N MET A 4 7.93 -11.30 3.07
CA MET A 4 8.86 -11.18 4.20
C MET A 4 10.30 -11.23 3.67
N LYS A 5 11.06 -10.15 3.84
CA LYS A 5 12.43 -10.09 3.31
C LYS A 5 13.31 -9.18 4.15
N PRO A 6 14.65 -9.37 4.15
CA PRO A 6 15.58 -8.40 4.70
C PRO A 6 15.65 -7.15 3.81
N THR A 7 16.16 -6.03 4.34
CA THR A 7 16.17 -4.72 3.64
C THR A 7 17.09 -4.64 2.42
N ARG A 8 17.95 -5.64 2.21
CA ARG A 8 18.96 -5.70 1.13
C ARG A 8 18.54 -6.52 -0.08
N LEU A 9 17.45 -7.27 0.04
CA LEU A 9 16.94 -8.10 -1.02
C LEU A 9 15.69 -7.45 -1.62
N THR A 10 15.58 -7.56 -2.93
CA THR A 10 14.35 -7.23 -3.64
C THR A 10 13.84 -8.44 -4.40
N VAL A 11 12.57 -8.44 -4.76
CA VAL A 11 11.93 -9.55 -5.47
C VAL A 11 11.00 -9.06 -6.56
N LEU A 12 11.06 -9.76 -7.68
CA LEU A 12 10.07 -9.68 -8.75
C LEU A 12 9.38 -11.04 -8.83
N THR A 13 8.06 -11.03 -8.78
CA THR A 13 7.24 -12.22 -8.94
C THR A 13 6.39 -12.10 -10.19
N ARG A 14 6.33 -13.17 -10.98
CA ARG A 14 5.48 -13.21 -12.17
C ARG A 14 4.76 -14.54 -12.29
N PRO A 15 3.44 -14.57 -12.05
CA PRO A 15 2.60 -15.68 -12.48
C PRO A 15 2.65 -15.80 -14.01
N TYR A 16 2.81 -17.02 -14.52
CA TYR A 16 2.75 -17.31 -15.94
C TYR A 16 2.28 -18.75 -16.19
N ARG A 17 1.62 -18.96 -17.32
CA ARG A 17 1.24 -20.28 -17.79
C ARG A 17 2.23 -20.78 -18.84
N HIS A 18 2.64 -22.04 -18.73
CA HIS A 18 3.44 -22.71 -19.76
C HIS A 18 3.15 -24.22 -19.74
N GLN A 19 2.87 -24.80 -20.90
CA GLN A 19 2.53 -26.23 -21.04
C GLN A 19 1.38 -26.66 -20.12
N GLY A 20 0.32 -25.86 -20.04
CA GLY A 20 -0.80 -26.13 -19.15
C GLY A 20 -0.46 -26.16 -17.65
N ASN A 21 0.64 -25.57 -17.19
CA ASN A 21 0.93 -25.41 -15.77
C ASN A 21 0.89 -23.94 -15.37
N GLU A 22 0.23 -23.63 -14.26
CA GLU A 22 0.33 -22.33 -13.62
C GLU A 22 1.60 -22.29 -12.76
N LEU A 23 2.48 -21.35 -13.07
CA LEU A 23 3.80 -21.24 -12.48
C LEU A 23 4.00 -19.83 -11.92
N LEU A 24 4.69 -19.74 -10.79
CA LEU A 24 5.18 -18.48 -10.24
C LEU A 24 6.68 -18.41 -10.47
N GLY A 25 7.09 -17.52 -11.36
CA GLY A 25 8.48 -17.11 -11.48
C GLY A 25 8.85 -16.18 -10.33
N VAL A 26 9.98 -16.44 -9.69
CA VAL A 26 10.52 -15.64 -8.58
C VAL A 26 11.95 -15.23 -8.93
N ALA A 27 12.19 -13.94 -9.07
CA ALA A 27 13.53 -13.37 -9.23
C ALA A 27 13.90 -12.57 -7.98
N VAL A 28 14.89 -13.04 -7.23
CA VAL A 28 15.44 -12.37 -6.06
C VAL A 28 16.72 -11.66 -6.47
N ALA A 29 16.80 -10.35 -6.26
CA ALA A 29 17.96 -9.56 -6.66
C ALA A 29 18.61 -8.85 -5.46
N CYS A 30 19.93 -8.69 -5.55
CA CYS A 30 20.72 -7.86 -4.67
C CYS A 30 21.81 -7.11 -5.46
N MET A 31 22.28 -5.99 -4.94
CA MET A 31 23.36 -5.20 -5.53
C MET A 31 24.59 -5.26 -4.64
N ALA A 32 25.77 -5.43 -5.24
CA ALA A 32 27.03 -5.49 -4.52
C ALA A 32 28.08 -4.56 -5.11
N THR A 33 29.03 -4.14 -4.27
CA THR A 33 30.24 -3.43 -4.71
C THR A 33 31.20 -4.38 -5.41
N LEU A 34 31.95 -3.85 -6.38
CA LEU A 34 33.07 -4.54 -7.00
C LEU A 34 34.34 -4.36 -6.14
N GLY A 35 35.19 -5.40 -6.09
CA GLY A 35 36.50 -5.39 -5.44
C GLY A 35 36.83 -6.74 -4.78
N ASP A 36 37.90 -6.75 -3.98
CA ASP A 36 38.35 -7.95 -3.27
C ASP A 36 37.46 -8.32 -2.08
N ALA A 37 36.77 -7.34 -1.50
CA ALA A 37 35.87 -7.50 -0.35
C ALA A 37 34.49 -6.92 -0.67
N PRO A 38 33.70 -7.62 -1.51
CA PRO A 38 32.40 -7.10 -1.96
C PRO A 38 31.43 -6.99 -0.77
N ARG A 39 30.56 -5.98 -0.82
CA ARG A 39 29.51 -5.72 0.16
C ARG A 39 28.18 -5.53 -0.52
N VAL A 40 27.12 -6.09 0.06
CA VAL A 40 25.75 -5.99 -0.43
C VAL A 40 25.10 -4.71 0.07
N LEU A 41 24.59 -3.92 -0.86
CA LEU A 41 23.97 -2.62 -0.67
C LEU A 41 22.47 -2.75 -0.36
N GLY A 42 21.87 -1.66 0.13
CA GLY A 42 20.43 -1.62 0.42
C GLY A 42 19.55 -1.70 -0.83
N GLU A 43 18.31 -2.18 -0.68
CA GLU A 43 17.34 -2.25 -1.79
C GLU A 43 17.05 -0.86 -2.40
N GLN A 44 17.00 0.19 -1.58
CA GLN A 44 16.77 1.55 -2.07
C GLN A 44 17.91 2.01 -2.99
N THR A 45 19.15 1.70 -2.62
CA THR A 45 20.35 1.97 -3.44
C THR A 45 20.30 1.20 -4.76
N LEU A 46 19.83 -0.06 -4.73
CA LEU A 46 19.63 -0.87 -5.93
C LEU A 46 18.64 -0.18 -6.89
N TRP A 47 17.43 0.15 -6.45
CA TRP A 47 16.41 0.72 -7.33
C TRP A 47 16.75 2.12 -7.85
N ASN A 48 17.35 2.97 -7.00
CA ASN A 48 17.83 4.29 -7.42
C ASN A 48 18.92 4.17 -8.50
N THR A 49 19.88 3.26 -8.29
CA THR A 49 20.97 3.04 -9.25
C THR A 49 20.43 2.44 -10.55
N VAL A 50 19.57 1.41 -10.49
CA VAL A 50 18.98 0.79 -11.67
C VAL A 50 18.14 1.78 -12.48
N GLY A 51 17.32 2.59 -11.81
CA GLY A 51 16.51 3.62 -12.46
C GLY A 51 17.33 4.68 -13.18
N ALA A 52 18.49 5.05 -12.63
CA ALA A 52 19.41 6.01 -13.24
C ALA A 52 20.21 5.41 -14.41
N GLU A 53 20.66 4.15 -14.29
CA GLU A 53 21.65 3.56 -15.20
C GLU A 53 21.03 2.79 -16.38
N LEU A 54 19.86 2.17 -16.21
CA LEU A 54 19.32 1.27 -17.26
C LEU A 54 18.53 2.00 -18.37
N ALA A 55 18.34 3.32 -18.31
CA ALA A 55 17.81 4.17 -19.40
C ALA A 55 16.57 3.60 -20.14
N GLY A 56 15.62 2.99 -19.41
CA GLY A 56 14.41 2.37 -19.97
C GLY A 56 14.51 0.88 -20.30
N GLN A 57 15.68 0.26 -20.10
CA GLN A 57 15.85 -1.19 -20.15
C GLN A 57 15.21 -1.84 -18.91
N THR A 58 14.55 -2.98 -19.12
CA THR A 58 13.98 -3.76 -18.03
C THR A 58 15.06 -4.60 -17.37
N LEU A 59 15.22 -4.47 -16.04
CA LEU A 59 16.21 -5.23 -15.27
C LEU A 59 15.95 -6.74 -15.36
N ASP A 60 14.73 -7.17 -15.03
CA ASP A 60 14.27 -8.55 -15.22
C ASP A 60 12.72 -8.61 -15.26
N LEU A 61 12.18 -9.71 -15.77
CA LEU A 61 10.73 -9.96 -15.88
C LEU A 61 10.19 -10.91 -14.81
N GLY A 62 11.02 -11.39 -13.88
CA GLY A 62 10.65 -12.40 -12.89
C GLY A 62 10.56 -13.81 -13.48
N LEU A 63 11.18 -14.08 -14.63
CA LEU A 63 11.02 -15.33 -15.39
C LEU A 63 12.30 -16.16 -15.35
N PRO A 64 12.20 -17.51 -15.27
CA PRO A 64 13.36 -18.37 -15.13
C PRO A 64 14.27 -18.31 -16.35
N LYS A 65 15.59 -18.27 -16.13
CA LYS A 65 16.58 -18.40 -17.19
C LYS A 65 16.92 -19.87 -17.43
N ARG A 66 17.09 -20.25 -18.71
CA ARG A 66 17.58 -21.58 -19.08
C ARG A 66 19.04 -21.72 -18.66
N HIS A 67 19.83 -20.72 -19.02
CA HIS A 67 21.27 -20.66 -18.75
C HIS A 67 21.61 -19.44 -17.88
N PRO A 68 22.67 -19.50 -17.08
CA PRO A 68 23.24 -18.29 -16.52
C PRO A 68 23.78 -17.37 -17.60
N GLU A 69 23.77 -16.07 -17.34
CA GLU A 69 24.21 -15.02 -18.27
C GLU A 69 24.81 -13.83 -17.52
N TYR A 70 25.58 -13.02 -18.25
CA TYR A 70 25.97 -11.68 -17.79
C TYR A 70 25.66 -10.61 -18.82
N LEU A 71 25.40 -9.40 -18.33
CA LEU A 71 25.22 -8.16 -19.09
C LEU A 71 26.07 -7.05 -18.48
N ALA A 72 26.29 -5.97 -19.24
CA ALA A 72 26.90 -4.77 -18.68
C ALA A 72 26.30 -3.51 -19.30
N THR A 73 25.96 -2.54 -18.45
CA THR A 73 25.82 -1.14 -18.87
C THR A 73 27.18 -0.50 -18.68
N ALA A 74 27.91 -0.32 -19.78
CA ALA A 74 29.32 0.05 -19.71
C ALA A 74 29.73 0.96 -20.87
N TRP A 75 30.88 1.62 -20.68
CA TRP A 75 31.51 2.51 -21.64
C TRP A 75 32.98 2.13 -21.82
N ALA A 76 33.49 2.33 -23.03
CA ALA A 76 34.92 2.50 -23.26
C ALA A 76 35.30 3.97 -23.03
N TYR A 77 36.53 4.20 -22.59
CA TYR A 77 37.05 5.54 -22.32
C TYR A 77 38.28 5.83 -23.16
N GLY A 78 38.34 7.02 -23.75
CA GLY A 78 39.45 7.45 -24.61
C GLY A 78 40.80 7.53 -23.89
N THR A 79 40.78 7.63 -22.55
CA THR A 79 41.97 7.59 -21.70
C THR A 79 42.75 6.28 -21.81
N HIS A 80 42.09 5.18 -22.20
CA HIS A 80 42.70 3.86 -22.39
C HIS A 80 43.04 3.55 -23.85
N CYS A 81 42.82 4.49 -24.77
CA CYS A 81 43.07 4.30 -26.19
C CYS A 81 44.55 4.45 -26.56
N ASP A 82 44.97 3.68 -27.56
CA ASP A 82 46.26 3.83 -28.22
C ASP A 82 46.30 5.08 -29.13
N LYS A 83 47.42 5.26 -29.83
CA LYS A 83 47.61 6.38 -30.77
C LYS A 83 46.67 6.33 -31.99
N GLN A 84 45.98 5.22 -32.21
CA GLN A 84 44.98 5.06 -33.27
C GLN A 84 43.56 5.32 -32.75
N HIS A 85 43.42 5.82 -31.51
CA HIS A 85 42.14 6.05 -30.85
C HIS A 85 41.30 4.77 -30.76
N ALA A 86 41.98 3.64 -30.51
CA ALA A 86 41.36 2.36 -30.26
C ALA A 86 41.82 1.77 -28.92
N CYS A 87 40.91 1.08 -28.24
CA CYS A 87 41.23 0.29 -27.06
C CYS A 87 40.56 -1.08 -27.12
N GLU A 88 41.09 -2.01 -26.35
CA GLU A 88 40.42 -3.28 -26.09
C GLU A 88 39.65 -3.17 -24.78
N VAL A 89 38.38 -3.56 -24.80
CA VAL A 89 37.60 -3.77 -23.58
C VAL A 89 37.35 -5.26 -23.39
N ALA A 90 37.41 -5.71 -22.14
CA ALA A 90 37.14 -7.11 -21.82
C ALA A 90 36.32 -7.24 -20.54
N LEU A 91 35.45 -8.25 -20.52
CA LEU A 91 34.70 -8.67 -19.35
C LEU A 91 34.80 -10.19 -19.23
N ARG A 92 35.49 -10.63 -18.18
CA ARG A 92 35.69 -12.03 -17.86
C ARG A 92 34.88 -12.38 -16.63
N VAL A 93 34.09 -13.45 -16.70
CA VAL A 93 33.28 -13.98 -15.60
C VAL A 93 33.45 -15.49 -15.59
N ALA A 94 33.97 -16.04 -14.49
CA ALA A 94 34.35 -17.44 -14.40
C ALA A 94 35.23 -17.87 -15.60
N GLN A 95 34.71 -18.75 -16.46
CA GLN A 95 35.41 -19.27 -17.64
C GLN A 95 35.15 -18.47 -18.93
N SER A 96 34.13 -17.60 -18.96
CA SER A 96 33.84 -16.77 -20.14
C SER A 96 34.72 -15.52 -20.16
N ASN A 97 35.22 -15.16 -21.33
CA ASN A 97 36.06 -13.98 -21.56
C ASN A 97 35.67 -13.30 -22.87
N LYS A 98 34.79 -12.30 -22.80
CA LYS A 98 34.39 -11.51 -23.97
C LYS A 98 35.33 -10.33 -24.13
N ARG A 99 35.91 -10.21 -25.32
CA ARG A 99 36.85 -9.15 -25.69
C ARG A 99 36.38 -8.46 -26.96
N VAL A 100 36.29 -7.14 -26.92
CA VAL A 100 35.79 -6.30 -28.01
C VAL A 100 36.80 -5.18 -28.25
N ARG A 101 37.14 -4.95 -29.53
CA ARG A 101 37.90 -3.78 -29.94
C ARG A 101 36.93 -2.60 -30.07
N VAL A 102 37.24 -1.51 -29.40
CA VAL A 102 36.51 -0.25 -29.49
C VAL A 102 37.37 0.76 -30.22
N THR A 103 36.86 1.28 -31.33
CA THR A 103 37.56 2.27 -32.14
C THR A 103 36.69 3.51 -32.28
N GLY A 104 37.30 4.70 -32.24
CA GLY A 104 36.60 5.94 -32.51
C GLY A 104 35.94 6.00 -33.89
N ASP A 105 35.14 7.04 -34.12
CA ASP A 105 34.34 7.16 -35.35
C ASP A 105 35.20 7.14 -36.61
N ARG A 106 34.79 6.31 -37.57
CA ARG A 106 35.49 6.11 -38.85
C ARG A 106 34.49 5.97 -39.99
N VAL A 107 34.95 6.35 -41.18
CA VAL A 107 34.23 6.17 -42.44
C VAL A 107 35.13 5.52 -43.48
N TRP A 108 34.52 4.77 -44.39
CA TRP A 108 35.17 4.27 -45.59
C TRP A 108 35.38 5.42 -46.59
N GLN A 109 36.61 5.53 -47.11
CA GLN A 109 36.96 6.41 -48.22
C GLN A 109 37.93 5.68 -49.16
N ASP A 110 37.61 5.62 -50.45
CA ASP A 110 38.44 4.97 -51.48
C ASP A 110 38.86 3.53 -51.13
N GLY A 111 37.94 2.75 -50.54
CA GLY A 111 38.19 1.35 -50.15
C GLY A 111 39.11 1.17 -48.95
N ARG A 112 39.41 2.24 -48.19
CA ARG A 112 40.18 2.18 -46.94
C ARG A 112 39.46 2.91 -45.80
N PRO A 113 39.59 2.46 -44.55
CA PRO A 113 39.06 3.19 -43.41
C PRO A 113 39.91 4.43 -43.16
N ARG A 114 39.25 5.57 -42.91
CA ARG A 114 39.92 6.79 -42.42
C ARG A 114 40.47 6.56 -41.00
N PRO A 115 41.50 7.33 -40.58
CA PRO A 115 41.92 7.36 -39.19
C PRO A 115 40.74 7.64 -38.26
N ALA A 116 40.67 6.95 -37.12
CA ALA A 116 39.61 7.12 -36.15
C ALA A 116 39.66 8.50 -35.50
N ALA A 117 38.49 9.08 -35.21
CA ALA A 117 38.40 10.27 -34.38
C ALA A 117 38.64 9.92 -32.89
N PRO A 118 39.27 10.80 -32.09
CA PRO A 118 39.31 10.62 -30.64
C PRO A 118 37.90 10.73 -30.04
N PHE A 119 37.66 10.04 -28.93
CA PHE A 119 36.42 10.12 -28.16
C PHE A 119 36.72 10.21 -26.66
N GLU A 120 35.84 10.84 -25.88
CA GLU A 120 35.97 10.89 -24.42
C GLU A 120 35.48 9.57 -23.79
N ARG A 121 34.26 9.18 -24.12
CA ARG A 121 33.64 7.91 -23.76
C ARG A 121 32.72 7.41 -24.87
N MET A 122 32.54 6.10 -24.96
CA MET A 122 31.71 5.46 -25.98
C MET A 122 30.88 4.33 -25.36
N PRO A 123 29.55 4.29 -25.55
CA PRO A 123 28.70 3.25 -24.97
C PRO A 123 28.96 1.89 -25.64
N LEU A 124 28.85 0.81 -24.86
CA LEU A 124 29.07 -0.56 -25.34
C LEU A 124 27.75 -1.28 -25.69
N ASP A 125 26.87 -0.60 -26.42
CA ASP A 125 25.54 -1.08 -26.80
C ASP A 125 25.41 -1.36 -28.31
N TRP A 126 24.21 -1.75 -28.74
CA TRP A 126 23.91 -2.12 -30.12
C TRP A 126 24.08 -0.98 -31.14
N THR A 127 24.00 0.28 -30.71
CA THR A 127 24.09 1.46 -31.61
C THR A 127 25.50 1.67 -32.14
N MET A 128 26.50 1.15 -31.43
CA MET A 128 27.92 1.26 -31.79
C MET A 128 28.47 0.01 -32.51
N ALA A 129 27.66 -1.04 -32.60
CA ALA A 129 28.02 -2.32 -33.20
C ALA A 129 27.68 -2.39 -34.70
N TYR A 130 28.21 -3.39 -35.42
CA TYR A 130 27.84 -3.61 -36.81
C TYR A 130 26.32 -3.80 -36.97
N GLY A 131 25.73 -3.11 -37.94
CA GLY A 131 24.31 -3.18 -38.22
C GLY A 131 23.79 -2.01 -39.06
N GLY A 132 22.47 -1.85 -39.07
CA GLY A 132 21.76 -0.80 -39.79
C GLY A 132 20.34 -1.23 -40.11
N PRO A 133 19.44 -0.32 -40.55
CA PRO A 133 18.02 -0.61 -40.77
C PRO A 133 17.72 -1.87 -41.61
N ALA A 134 18.54 -2.15 -42.64
CA ALA A 134 18.43 -3.35 -43.47
C ALA A 134 19.10 -4.62 -42.89
N TYR A 135 19.65 -4.56 -41.68
CA TYR A 135 20.27 -5.69 -40.97
C TYR A 135 19.42 -6.14 -39.77
N PRO A 136 18.52 -7.14 -39.91
CA PRO A 136 17.51 -7.46 -38.90
C PRO A 136 18.06 -7.89 -37.53
N GLN A 137 19.28 -8.42 -37.49
CA GLN A 137 19.93 -8.84 -36.24
C GLN A 137 20.41 -7.64 -35.40
N ASN A 138 20.64 -6.48 -36.01
CA ASN A 138 20.94 -5.24 -35.31
C ASN A 138 20.50 -4.02 -36.16
N PRO A 139 19.21 -3.67 -36.14
CA PRO A 139 18.68 -2.55 -36.91
C PRO A 139 19.20 -1.17 -36.49
N LEU A 140 19.78 -1.07 -35.29
CA LEU A 140 20.27 0.19 -34.70
C LEU A 140 21.76 0.44 -34.95
N GLY A 141 22.47 -0.56 -35.47
CA GLY A 141 23.93 -0.51 -35.61
C GLY A 141 24.42 0.35 -36.77
N LEU A 142 25.74 0.33 -36.94
CA LEU A 142 26.47 1.11 -37.94
C LEU A 142 27.18 0.21 -38.95
N GLY A 143 27.35 0.74 -40.15
CA GLY A 143 28.24 0.16 -41.15
C GLY A 143 27.67 -0.95 -42.02
N HIS A 144 26.36 -1.25 -41.97
CA HIS A 144 25.70 -2.06 -42.99
C HIS A 144 25.38 -1.26 -44.27
N GLU A 145 24.96 -0.01 -44.13
CA GLU A 145 24.47 0.82 -45.24
C GLU A 145 25.43 1.96 -45.62
N THR A 146 25.34 2.41 -46.88
CA THR A 146 26.07 3.57 -47.38
C THR A 146 25.15 4.80 -47.37
N GLU A 147 25.50 5.83 -46.62
CA GLU A 147 24.77 7.11 -46.64
C GLU A 147 25.12 7.86 -47.93
N THR A 148 24.11 8.15 -48.76
CA THR A 148 24.29 8.95 -49.98
C THR A 148 23.80 10.37 -49.71
N GLN A 149 24.72 11.32 -49.55
CA GLN A 149 24.39 12.75 -49.58
C GLN A 149 24.84 13.35 -50.91
N ALA A 150 24.20 14.45 -51.31
CA ALA A 150 24.10 15.00 -52.68
C ALA A 150 25.40 15.13 -53.52
N GLN A 151 26.60 14.94 -52.95
CA GLN A 151 27.88 14.89 -53.69
C GLN A 151 28.93 13.87 -53.16
N ALA A 152 28.61 12.98 -52.20
CA ALA A 152 29.54 11.93 -51.74
C ALA A 152 28.81 10.74 -51.06
N SER A 153 29.21 9.51 -51.40
CA SER A 153 28.80 8.28 -50.71
C SER A 153 29.77 7.98 -49.56
N SER A 154 29.28 7.91 -48.33
CA SER A 154 30.09 7.61 -47.14
C SER A 154 29.46 6.48 -46.35
N ARG A 155 30.24 5.45 -46.04
CA ARG A 155 29.81 4.32 -45.20
C ARG A 155 30.56 4.38 -43.88
N LYS A 156 29.85 4.50 -42.77
CA LYS A 156 30.43 4.45 -41.42
C LYS A 156 30.98 3.05 -41.15
N LEU A 157 31.99 2.95 -40.28
CA LEU A 157 32.41 1.66 -39.71
C LEU A 157 31.77 1.49 -38.34
N PRO A 158 31.50 0.24 -37.90
CA PRO A 158 31.17 -0.01 -36.51
C PRO A 158 32.32 0.41 -35.61
N ASN A 159 31.97 0.86 -34.41
CA ASN A 159 32.93 1.19 -33.38
C ASN A 159 33.28 -0.03 -32.53
N LEU A 160 32.32 -0.95 -32.33
CA LEU A 160 32.47 -2.20 -31.61
C LEU A 160 32.65 -3.37 -32.57
N GLU A 161 33.81 -4.02 -32.50
CA GLU A 161 34.16 -5.16 -33.34
C GLU A 161 34.75 -6.28 -32.48
N TYR A 162 34.39 -7.54 -32.77
CA TYR A 162 35.08 -8.66 -32.14
C TYR A 162 36.53 -8.71 -32.65
N ILE A 163 37.47 -9.02 -31.76
CA ILE A 163 38.91 -8.98 -32.09
C ILE A 163 39.29 -10.00 -33.17
N ASP A 164 38.55 -11.10 -33.24
CA ASP A 164 38.70 -12.19 -34.22
C ASP A 164 37.86 -11.96 -35.50
N ASP A 165 37.09 -10.88 -35.60
CA ASP A 165 36.17 -10.60 -36.72
C ASP A 165 36.07 -9.09 -37.00
N LEU A 166 37.22 -8.49 -37.32
CA LEU A 166 37.34 -7.08 -37.69
C LEU A 166 36.88 -6.85 -39.13
N MET A 167 36.21 -5.73 -39.39
CA MET A 167 35.74 -5.38 -40.74
C MET A 167 36.92 -4.90 -41.60
N THR A 168 37.44 -5.80 -42.44
CA THR A 168 38.61 -5.50 -43.30
C THR A 168 38.28 -4.90 -44.66
N SER A 169 37.02 -5.00 -45.12
CA SER A 169 36.54 -4.40 -46.37
C SER A 169 35.11 -3.89 -46.21
N SER A 170 34.69 -2.96 -47.07
CA SER A 170 33.34 -2.38 -47.01
C SER A 170 32.24 -3.43 -47.21
N ASP A 171 32.50 -4.48 -47.99
CA ASP A 171 31.45 -5.42 -48.40
C ASP A 171 31.40 -6.70 -47.56
N ALA A 172 32.35 -6.88 -46.63
CA ALA A 172 32.36 -8.02 -45.72
C ALA A 172 31.46 -7.74 -44.50
N PRO A 173 30.35 -8.48 -44.31
CA PRO A 173 29.59 -8.40 -43.06
C PRO A 173 30.38 -9.02 -41.91
N VAL A 174 30.29 -8.42 -40.73
CA VAL A 174 30.90 -8.91 -39.48
C VAL A 174 29.83 -9.11 -38.41
N ARG A 175 30.17 -9.85 -37.35
CA ARG A 175 29.25 -10.06 -36.22
C ARG A 175 29.04 -8.77 -35.43
N SER A 176 27.80 -8.54 -34.97
CA SER A 176 27.46 -7.43 -34.07
C SER A 176 27.91 -7.75 -32.63
N ALA A 177 28.86 -6.97 -32.11
CA ALA A 177 29.33 -7.08 -30.73
C ALA A 177 28.58 -6.12 -29.79
N SER A 178 28.05 -6.60 -28.67
CA SER A 178 27.43 -5.75 -27.65
C SER A 178 27.43 -6.42 -26.27
N PHE A 179 27.38 -5.63 -25.20
CA PHE A 179 27.14 -6.12 -23.83
C PHE A 179 25.69 -5.91 -23.35
N ALA A 180 24.88 -5.23 -24.16
CA ALA A 180 23.50 -4.87 -23.87
C ALA A 180 22.52 -6.04 -24.14
N PRO A 181 21.32 -6.03 -23.55
CA PRO A 181 20.31 -7.05 -23.80
C PRO A 181 19.83 -7.06 -25.24
N VAL A 182 19.52 -8.25 -25.77
CA VAL A 182 18.88 -8.45 -27.07
C VAL A 182 17.36 -8.22 -26.91
N PRO A 183 16.76 -7.30 -27.70
CA PRO A 183 15.32 -7.09 -27.68
C PRO A 183 14.51 -8.33 -28.08
N SER A 184 13.35 -8.54 -27.46
CA SER A 184 12.48 -9.71 -27.73
C SER A 184 11.90 -9.75 -29.14
N SER A 185 11.81 -8.59 -29.82
CA SER A 185 11.30 -8.47 -31.18
C SER A 185 12.31 -8.84 -32.25
N TRP A 186 13.61 -8.92 -31.91
CA TRP A 186 14.68 -9.20 -32.86
C TRP A 186 14.75 -10.69 -33.19
N PRO A 187 15.17 -11.07 -34.42
CA PRO A 187 15.14 -12.46 -34.89
C PRO A 187 15.80 -13.46 -33.95
N GLN A 188 16.91 -13.08 -33.31
CA GLN A 188 17.69 -13.93 -32.39
C GLN A 188 16.87 -14.42 -31.20
N ARG A 189 15.92 -13.61 -30.71
CA ARG A 189 15.01 -14.01 -29.62
C ARG A 189 13.63 -14.39 -30.12
N ARG A 190 13.11 -13.71 -31.14
CA ARG A 190 11.79 -14.00 -31.70
C ARG A 190 11.66 -15.44 -32.19
N ALA A 191 12.72 -16.01 -32.76
CA ALA A 191 12.77 -17.41 -33.19
C ALA A 191 12.60 -18.43 -32.03
N LEU A 192 12.80 -18.00 -30.77
CA LEU A 192 12.71 -18.86 -29.59
C LEU A 192 11.32 -18.83 -28.93
N TYR A 193 10.42 -17.94 -29.34
CA TYR A 193 9.12 -17.75 -28.68
C TYR A 193 8.17 -18.94 -28.85
N GLY A 194 8.37 -19.75 -29.90
CA GLY A 194 7.50 -20.87 -30.25
C GLY A 194 6.39 -20.47 -31.23
N GLU A 195 5.61 -21.49 -31.61
CA GLU A 195 4.53 -21.40 -32.59
C GLU A 195 3.22 -20.97 -31.91
N VAL A 196 2.50 -20.05 -32.55
CA VAL A 196 1.21 -19.54 -32.07
C VAL A 196 0.14 -20.10 -33.00
N ASP A 197 -0.36 -21.30 -32.66
CA ASP A 197 -1.41 -22.01 -33.37
C ASP A 197 -2.76 -21.94 -32.64
N ASP A 198 -3.80 -22.55 -33.21
CA ASP A 198 -5.14 -22.58 -32.61
C ASP A 198 -5.12 -23.27 -31.23
N THR A 199 -4.30 -24.32 -31.07
CA THR A 199 -4.13 -25.02 -29.77
C THR A 199 -3.55 -24.11 -28.70
N TYR A 200 -2.56 -23.27 -29.01
CA TYR A 200 -2.06 -22.26 -28.08
C TYR A 200 -3.16 -21.26 -27.68
N ILE A 201 -3.95 -20.78 -28.65
CA ILE A 201 -5.04 -19.82 -28.38
C ILE A 201 -6.09 -20.45 -27.45
N GLU A 202 -6.41 -21.73 -27.64
CA GLU A 202 -7.44 -22.44 -26.89
C GLU A 202 -6.97 -22.85 -25.48
N GLU A 203 -5.74 -23.34 -25.34
CA GLU A 203 -5.29 -24.02 -24.11
C GLU A 203 -4.27 -23.21 -23.29
N ASP A 204 -3.35 -22.49 -23.94
CA ASP A 204 -2.19 -21.91 -23.29
C ASP A 204 -2.23 -20.39 -23.16
N PHE A 205 -2.97 -19.66 -24.02
CA PHE A 205 -3.18 -18.21 -23.90
C PHE A 205 -3.87 -17.87 -22.56
N PRO A 206 -3.47 -16.80 -21.84
CA PRO A 206 -2.46 -15.78 -22.17
C PRO A 206 -1.01 -16.12 -21.74
N GLY A 207 -0.66 -17.41 -21.64
CA GLY A 207 0.67 -17.91 -21.29
C GLY A 207 1.67 -17.95 -22.45
N TYR A 208 2.62 -18.89 -22.38
CA TYR A 208 3.63 -19.10 -23.41
C TYR A 208 3.34 -20.36 -24.24
N PRO A 209 3.64 -20.36 -25.56
CA PRO A 209 3.52 -21.53 -26.41
C PRO A 209 4.25 -22.76 -25.86
N ARG A 210 3.68 -23.96 -26.05
CA ARG A 210 4.32 -25.22 -25.60
C ARG A 210 5.65 -25.49 -26.27
N THR A 211 5.81 -25.01 -27.49
CA THR A 211 6.99 -25.14 -28.34
C THR A 211 8.04 -24.04 -28.08
N MET A 212 7.80 -23.14 -27.12
CA MET A 212 8.76 -22.11 -26.74
C MET A 212 10.07 -22.74 -26.23
N ASP A 213 11.20 -22.25 -26.72
CA ASP A 213 12.49 -22.54 -26.10
C ASP A 213 12.67 -21.65 -24.86
N ALA A 214 12.93 -22.24 -23.69
CA ALA A 214 13.17 -21.51 -22.44
C ALA A 214 14.35 -20.51 -22.51
N ALA A 215 15.28 -20.67 -23.47
CA ALA A 215 16.32 -19.69 -23.76
C ALA A 215 15.74 -18.35 -24.26
N TYR A 216 14.46 -18.29 -24.64
CA TYR A 216 13.76 -17.03 -24.90
C TYR A 216 13.88 -16.04 -23.75
N PHE A 217 13.92 -16.52 -22.50
CA PHE A 217 14.04 -15.67 -21.31
C PHE A 217 15.48 -15.19 -21.02
N ASN A 218 16.48 -15.79 -21.65
CA ASN A 218 17.84 -15.26 -21.68
C ASN A 218 17.86 -14.01 -22.57
N ILE A 219 18.38 -12.91 -22.03
CA ILE A 219 18.39 -11.62 -22.72
C ILE A 219 19.80 -11.22 -23.15
N ALA A 220 20.84 -11.86 -22.63
CA ALA A 220 22.21 -11.57 -23.04
C ALA A 220 22.50 -12.17 -24.44
N PRO A 221 23.42 -11.59 -25.22
CA PRO A 221 24.02 -12.24 -26.38
C PRO A 221 24.58 -13.64 -26.04
N ALA A 222 24.57 -14.56 -27.01
CA ALA A 222 24.92 -15.97 -26.80
C ALA A 222 26.34 -16.19 -26.24
N ASP A 223 27.28 -15.31 -26.57
CA ASP A 223 28.68 -15.35 -26.08
C ASP A 223 28.83 -14.88 -24.62
N GLN A 224 27.75 -14.42 -23.99
CA GLN A 224 27.69 -14.05 -22.57
C GLN A 224 26.82 -15.00 -21.75
N GLN A 225 26.39 -16.12 -22.34
CA GLN A 225 25.61 -17.17 -21.68
C GLN A 225 26.48 -18.39 -21.38
N PHE A 226 26.10 -19.15 -20.35
CA PHE A 226 26.80 -20.36 -19.90
C PHE A 226 25.92 -21.60 -20.14
N PRO A 227 25.90 -22.18 -21.36
CA PRO A 227 24.97 -23.24 -21.71
C PRO A 227 25.14 -24.51 -20.86
N ASP A 228 26.38 -24.79 -20.43
CA ASP A 228 26.74 -25.98 -19.66
C ASP A 228 26.52 -25.85 -18.15
N LEU A 229 26.08 -24.67 -17.68
CA LEU A 229 25.85 -24.40 -16.27
C LEU A 229 24.35 -24.23 -15.98
N SER A 230 23.91 -24.70 -14.82
CA SER A 230 22.56 -24.42 -14.31
C SER A 230 22.51 -23.13 -13.48
N ALA A 231 23.61 -22.75 -12.86
CA ALA A 231 23.79 -21.55 -12.03
C ALA A 231 25.26 -21.12 -12.08
N LEU A 232 25.54 -19.83 -11.91
CA LEU A 232 26.89 -19.35 -11.69
C LEU A 232 27.40 -19.79 -10.30
N PRO A 233 28.67 -20.20 -10.18
CA PRO A 233 29.24 -20.54 -8.88
C PRO A 233 29.20 -19.34 -7.92
N ALA A 234 28.82 -19.59 -6.66
CA ALA A 234 28.85 -18.57 -5.63
C ALA A 234 30.27 -18.03 -5.43
N GLY A 235 30.41 -16.70 -5.41
CA GLY A 235 31.69 -16.04 -5.29
C GLY A 235 32.66 -16.30 -6.45
N CYS A 236 32.16 -16.49 -7.66
CA CYS A 236 33.01 -16.60 -8.85
C CYS A 236 33.82 -15.32 -9.09
N ASP A 237 34.99 -15.49 -9.70
CA ASP A 237 35.88 -14.39 -10.02
C ASP A 237 35.40 -13.66 -11.28
N TYR A 238 35.70 -12.36 -11.32
CA TYR A 238 35.48 -11.53 -12.50
C TYR A 238 36.67 -10.60 -12.76
N GLU A 239 36.75 -10.10 -13.99
CA GLU A 239 37.75 -9.12 -14.40
C GLU A 239 37.19 -8.22 -15.50
N LEU A 240 37.35 -6.91 -15.30
CA LEU A 240 36.91 -5.84 -16.17
C LEU A 240 38.15 -5.09 -16.67
N VAL A 241 38.28 -4.92 -17.98
CA VAL A 241 39.42 -4.25 -18.62
C VAL A 241 38.93 -3.05 -19.42
N ASN A 242 39.48 -1.87 -19.11
CA ASN A 242 39.19 -0.58 -19.78
C ASN A 242 37.71 -0.14 -19.76
N LEU A 243 36.94 -0.58 -18.76
CA LEU A 243 35.52 -0.28 -18.57
C LEU A 243 35.24 0.80 -17.51
N HIS A 244 36.27 1.39 -16.89
CA HIS A 244 36.17 2.44 -15.87
C HIS A 244 36.97 3.67 -16.31
N PRO A 245 36.52 4.91 -16.03
CA PRO A 245 37.19 6.13 -16.49
C PRO A 245 38.66 6.23 -16.05
N GLU A 246 38.94 5.83 -14.81
CA GLU A 246 40.25 6.02 -14.17
C GLU A 246 41.05 4.71 -14.04
N ARG A 247 40.40 3.55 -14.08
CA ARG A 247 41.00 2.26 -13.73
C ARG A 247 41.00 1.36 -14.96
N ALA A 248 42.18 1.11 -15.51
CA ALA A 248 42.34 0.22 -16.66
C ALA A 248 41.95 -1.24 -16.35
N ARG A 249 41.97 -1.65 -15.07
CA ARG A 249 41.61 -3.00 -14.64
C ARG A 249 40.90 -2.98 -13.29
N ILE A 250 39.76 -3.67 -13.22
CA ILE A 250 39.04 -3.98 -11.98
C ILE A 250 38.83 -5.50 -11.93
N ALA A 251 39.40 -6.18 -10.95
CA ALA A 251 39.21 -7.61 -10.74
C ALA A 251 38.77 -7.84 -9.29
N GLY A 252 38.10 -8.96 -9.04
CA GLY A 252 37.63 -9.30 -7.70
C GLY A 252 36.79 -10.58 -7.71
N ARG A 253 36.07 -10.79 -6.61
CA ARG A 253 35.15 -11.92 -6.43
C ARG A 253 33.75 -11.40 -6.15
N LEU A 254 32.74 -12.11 -6.60
CA LEU A 254 31.35 -11.80 -6.20
C LEU A 254 31.13 -12.18 -4.73
N PRO A 255 30.11 -11.60 -4.05
CA PRO A 255 29.65 -12.13 -2.77
C PRO A 255 29.33 -13.63 -2.87
N ALA A 256 29.89 -14.42 -1.97
CA ALA A 256 29.62 -15.85 -1.87
C ALA A 256 28.29 -16.08 -1.13
N LEU A 257 27.18 -15.84 -1.81
CA LEU A 257 25.83 -15.96 -1.25
C LEU A 257 25.12 -17.23 -1.72
N HIS A 258 24.30 -17.79 -0.84
CA HIS A 258 23.28 -18.78 -1.15
C HIS A 258 21.91 -18.14 -0.89
N MET A 259 21.15 -17.86 -1.95
CA MET A 259 19.83 -17.23 -1.86
C MET A 259 18.75 -18.27 -1.63
N ARG A 260 17.80 -17.99 -0.74
CA ARG A 260 16.68 -18.90 -0.40
C ARG A 260 15.35 -18.17 -0.48
N ALA A 261 14.33 -18.89 -0.93
CA ALA A 261 12.96 -18.42 -0.94
C ALA A 261 12.01 -19.52 -0.45
N PHE A 262 11.00 -19.15 0.33
CA PHE A 262 10.01 -20.05 0.88
C PHE A 262 8.61 -19.49 0.65
N ALA A 263 7.67 -20.34 0.23
CA ALA A 263 6.28 -19.98 0.02
C ALA A 263 5.34 -20.81 0.89
N TRP A 264 4.36 -20.14 1.50
CA TRP A 264 3.26 -20.76 2.25
C TRP A 264 1.96 -20.54 1.50
N HIS A 265 1.22 -21.62 1.23
CA HIS A 265 -0.14 -21.49 0.72
C HIS A 265 -1.11 -21.16 1.86
N THR A 266 -2.22 -20.51 1.53
CA THR A 266 -3.29 -20.19 2.48
C THR A 266 -3.75 -21.42 3.26
N ASN A 267 -3.76 -21.32 4.59
CA ASN A 267 -4.17 -22.39 5.53
C ASN A 267 -3.36 -23.69 5.43
N THR A 268 -2.11 -23.63 4.96
CA THR A 268 -1.22 -24.80 4.92
C THR A 268 0.14 -24.52 5.55
N ALA A 269 0.63 -25.51 6.30
CA ALA A 269 1.99 -25.60 6.79
C ALA A 269 2.46 -27.06 6.61
N PRO A 270 3.76 -27.33 6.35
CA PRO A 270 4.91 -26.40 6.34
C PRO A 270 5.04 -25.60 5.03
N GLY A 271 5.92 -24.60 5.05
CA GLY A 271 6.28 -23.82 3.86
C GLY A 271 7.10 -24.65 2.87
N ARG A 272 7.02 -24.32 1.58
CA ARG A 272 7.78 -24.97 0.51
C ARG A 272 8.94 -24.10 0.07
N GLU A 273 10.14 -24.67 0.03
CA GLU A 273 11.32 -23.99 -0.51
C GLU A 273 11.23 -23.92 -2.04
N ILE A 274 11.54 -22.74 -2.58
CA ILE A 274 11.68 -22.48 -4.01
C ILE A 274 13.18 -22.50 -4.32
N PRO A 275 13.68 -23.49 -5.08
CA PRO A 275 15.09 -23.55 -5.44
C PRO A 275 15.49 -22.33 -6.28
N LEU A 276 16.42 -21.53 -5.77
CA LEU A 276 16.94 -20.35 -6.45
C LEU A 276 18.30 -20.63 -7.07
N ARG A 277 18.52 -20.13 -8.30
CA ARG A 277 19.78 -20.26 -9.04
C ARG A 277 20.31 -18.87 -9.41
N LEU A 278 21.59 -18.59 -9.15
CA LEU A 278 22.23 -17.37 -9.67
C LEU A 278 22.35 -17.49 -11.19
N THR A 279 21.53 -16.76 -11.93
CA THR A 279 21.51 -16.89 -13.40
C THR A 279 21.74 -15.58 -14.12
N THR A 280 21.75 -14.43 -13.47
CA THR A 280 22.02 -13.16 -14.16
C THR A 280 22.94 -12.29 -13.33
N LEU A 281 24.00 -11.80 -13.96
CA LEU A 281 24.84 -10.72 -13.47
C LEU A 281 24.68 -9.50 -14.37
N TRP A 282 24.53 -8.32 -13.78
CA TRP A 282 24.52 -7.06 -14.51
C TRP A 282 25.59 -6.12 -13.97
N PHE A 283 26.65 -5.92 -14.72
CA PHE A 283 27.77 -5.07 -14.31
C PHE A 283 27.49 -3.60 -14.63
N LEU A 284 27.89 -2.73 -13.70
CA LEU A 284 27.89 -1.27 -13.82
C LEU A 284 29.32 -0.78 -13.51
N PRO A 285 30.28 -0.97 -14.43
CA PRO A 285 31.71 -0.85 -14.12
C PRO A 285 32.14 0.55 -13.69
N HIS A 286 31.57 1.59 -14.30
CA HIS A 286 31.91 3.01 -14.08
C HIS A 286 31.56 3.53 -12.69
N ILE A 287 30.66 2.85 -11.97
CA ILE A 287 30.30 3.14 -10.58
C ILE A 287 30.63 1.97 -9.64
N GLU A 288 31.46 1.03 -10.11
CA GLU A 288 31.99 -0.10 -9.36
C GLU A 288 30.92 -1.00 -8.70
N LYS A 289 29.83 -1.30 -9.41
CA LYS A 289 28.71 -2.11 -8.89
C LYS A 289 28.35 -3.29 -9.80
N VAL A 290 27.69 -4.29 -9.21
CA VAL A 290 27.06 -5.42 -9.91
C VAL A 290 25.71 -5.76 -9.29
N VAL A 291 24.72 -6.03 -10.13
CA VAL A 291 23.44 -6.62 -9.71
C VAL A 291 23.50 -8.12 -9.93
N MET A 292 23.12 -8.89 -8.91
CA MET A 292 23.04 -10.35 -8.95
C MET A 292 21.58 -10.75 -8.84
N ILE A 293 21.09 -11.57 -9.78
CA ILE A 293 19.68 -11.99 -9.82
C ILE A 293 19.61 -13.52 -9.79
N TYR A 294 18.83 -14.01 -8.84
CA TYR A 294 18.57 -15.40 -8.59
C TYR A 294 17.16 -15.75 -9.03
N HIS A 295 17.01 -16.73 -9.91
CA HIS A 295 15.70 -17.13 -10.43
C HIS A 295 15.28 -18.50 -9.89
N GLY A 296 14.01 -18.62 -9.53
CA GLY A 296 13.34 -19.85 -9.17
C GLY A 296 11.93 -19.91 -9.75
N VAL A 297 11.34 -21.10 -9.70
CA VAL A 297 9.99 -21.37 -10.17
C VAL A 297 9.31 -22.29 -9.17
N MET A 298 8.03 -22.03 -8.89
CA MET A 298 7.16 -22.99 -8.22
C MET A 298 5.83 -23.12 -8.96
N ALA A 299 5.19 -24.28 -8.83
CA ALA A 299 3.81 -24.43 -9.28
C ALA A 299 2.86 -23.71 -8.31
N ILE A 300 1.84 -23.05 -8.86
CA ILE A 300 0.78 -22.37 -8.13
C ILE A 300 -0.57 -22.95 -8.54
N ARG A 301 -1.58 -22.81 -7.68
CA ARG A 301 -2.92 -23.36 -7.95
C ARG A 301 -3.81 -22.38 -8.70
N THR A 302 -3.51 -21.09 -8.60
CA THR A 302 -4.28 -20.02 -9.25
C THR A 302 -3.38 -19.23 -10.20
N PHE A 303 -3.94 -18.73 -11.30
CA PHE A 303 -3.19 -18.02 -12.35
C PHE A 303 -2.53 -16.71 -11.88
N ASP A 304 -2.93 -16.20 -10.71
CA ASP A 304 -2.50 -14.94 -10.10
C ASP A 304 -1.65 -15.14 -8.83
N ALA A 305 -1.38 -16.39 -8.45
CA ALA A 305 -0.72 -16.77 -7.19
C ALA A 305 -1.44 -16.28 -5.91
N SER A 306 -2.76 -16.04 -5.96
CA SER A 306 -3.55 -15.69 -4.76
C SER A 306 -3.54 -16.78 -3.70
N ASP A 307 -3.28 -18.04 -4.08
CA ASP A 307 -3.17 -19.17 -3.18
C ASP A 307 -1.91 -19.11 -2.30
N ILE A 308 -0.96 -18.22 -2.62
CA ILE A 308 0.24 -17.96 -1.82
C ILE A 308 -0.04 -16.88 -0.77
N ALA A 309 -0.12 -17.30 0.48
CA ALA A 309 -0.32 -16.42 1.63
C ALA A 309 0.93 -15.60 1.93
N CYS A 310 2.12 -16.23 1.92
CA CYS A 310 3.38 -15.57 2.22
C CYS A 310 4.53 -16.07 1.35
N LEU A 311 5.37 -15.14 0.89
CA LEU A 311 6.68 -15.40 0.27
C LEU A 311 7.77 -14.81 1.17
N MET A 312 8.68 -15.64 1.66
CA MET A 312 9.83 -15.21 2.46
C MET A 312 11.14 -15.38 1.71
N LEU A 313 12.02 -14.39 1.81
CA LEU A 313 13.34 -14.37 1.18
C LEU A 313 14.43 -14.33 2.25
N ALA A 314 15.51 -15.06 2.00
CA ALA A 314 16.70 -15.03 2.82
C ALA A 314 17.96 -15.18 1.97
N ALA A 315 19.09 -14.78 2.54
CA ALA A 315 20.40 -15.12 2.03
C ALA A 315 21.24 -15.73 3.16
N GLU A 316 22.15 -16.60 2.79
CA GLU A 316 23.13 -17.24 3.67
C GLU A 316 24.53 -17.08 3.05
N THR A 317 25.56 -17.13 3.88
CA THR A 317 26.93 -17.28 3.39
C THR A 317 27.07 -18.67 2.75
N ALA A 318 27.56 -18.72 1.52
CA ALA A 318 27.70 -19.97 0.78
C ALA A 318 28.57 -20.97 1.56
N GLY A 319 28.09 -22.21 1.67
CA GLY A 319 28.72 -23.26 2.46
C GLY A 319 28.34 -23.27 3.95
N GLN A 320 27.48 -22.35 4.40
CA GLN A 320 26.98 -22.31 5.79
C GLN A 320 25.43 -22.28 5.83
N PRO A 321 24.74 -23.32 5.32
CA PRO A 321 23.29 -23.32 5.25
C PRO A 321 22.64 -23.44 6.64
N ARG A 322 21.57 -22.69 6.87
CA ARG A 322 20.72 -22.81 8.06
C ARG A 322 19.63 -23.86 7.81
N PRO A 323 19.15 -24.59 8.84
CA PRO A 323 18.10 -25.59 8.65
C PRO A 323 16.76 -24.94 8.27
N VAL A 324 15.89 -25.64 7.53
CA VAL A 324 14.55 -25.11 7.15
C VAL A 324 13.73 -24.70 8.37
N ALA A 325 13.85 -25.43 9.49
CA ALA A 325 13.17 -25.11 10.75
C ALA A 325 13.49 -23.70 11.29
N HIS A 326 14.68 -23.16 11.02
CA HIS A 326 15.04 -21.77 11.35
C HIS A 326 14.07 -20.77 10.70
N TYR A 327 13.73 -21.02 9.43
CA TYR A 327 12.88 -20.16 8.63
C TYR A 327 11.39 -20.30 8.99
N GLU A 328 10.95 -21.50 9.36
CA GLU A 328 9.59 -21.73 9.87
C GLU A 328 9.33 -20.99 11.18
N ASP A 329 10.31 -20.98 12.08
CA ASP A 329 10.26 -20.23 13.34
C ASP A 329 10.21 -18.71 13.09
N ILE A 330 11.06 -18.18 12.19
CA ILE A 330 11.02 -16.76 11.82
C ILE A 330 9.67 -16.38 11.22
N HIS A 331 9.14 -17.20 10.29
CA HIS A 331 7.83 -16.97 9.70
C HIS A 331 6.74 -16.87 10.77
N THR A 332 6.74 -17.80 11.73
CA THR A 332 5.78 -17.82 12.84
C THR A 332 5.89 -16.56 13.70
N ARG A 333 7.12 -16.16 14.09
CA ARG A 333 7.35 -14.94 14.89
C ARG A 333 6.92 -13.67 14.15
N ARG A 334 7.19 -13.56 12.84
CA ARG A 334 6.83 -12.40 12.01
C ARG A 334 5.34 -12.32 11.66
N LEU A 335 4.57 -13.38 11.88
CA LEU A 335 3.11 -13.37 11.80
C LEU A 335 2.43 -12.95 13.11
N ASP A 336 3.17 -12.85 14.22
CA ASP A 336 2.61 -12.45 15.51
C ASP A 336 1.93 -11.06 15.41
N PRO A 337 0.63 -10.94 15.74
CA PRO A 337 -0.11 -9.68 15.60
C PRO A 337 0.42 -8.53 16.46
N ARG A 338 1.11 -8.86 17.57
CA ARG A 338 1.65 -7.87 18.52
C ARG A 338 3.12 -7.58 18.24
N ARG A 339 3.94 -8.62 18.04
CA ARG A 339 5.41 -8.52 17.97
C ARG A 339 5.98 -8.67 16.57
N GLY A 340 5.17 -9.03 15.57
CA GLY A 340 5.64 -9.29 14.20
C GLY A 340 6.41 -8.12 13.58
N VAL A 341 6.03 -6.87 13.91
CA VAL A 341 6.73 -5.65 13.46
C VAL A 341 8.15 -5.56 14.03
N LEU A 342 8.38 -5.98 15.27
CA LEU A 342 9.71 -5.96 15.89
C LEU A 342 10.60 -7.04 15.26
N TYR A 343 10.08 -8.25 15.06
CA TYR A 343 10.84 -9.33 14.40
C TYR A 343 11.14 -9.01 12.93
N ALA A 344 10.31 -8.21 12.26
CA ALA A 344 10.57 -7.73 10.91
C ALA A 344 11.80 -6.81 10.82
N MET A 345 12.20 -6.15 11.93
CA MET A 345 13.38 -5.27 11.97
C MET A 345 14.71 -6.03 12.11
N ARG A 346 14.69 -7.34 12.36
CA ARG A 346 15.89 -8.18 12.48
C ARG A 346 16.35 -8.70 11.13
N ASP A 347 17.21 -7.94 10.46
CA ASP A 347 17.76 -8.34 9.16
C ASP A 347 18.67 -9.58 9.29
N GLY A 348 19.46 -9.70 10.37
CA GLY A 348 20.39 -10.82 10.63
C GLY A 348 19.74 -12.21 10.69
N ASP A 349 18.44 -12.26 10.96
CA ASP A 349 17.65 -13.50 10.94
C ASP A 349 17.56 -14.10 9.53
N LEU A 350 17.56 -13.24 8.50
CA LEU A 350 17.37 -13.60 7.10
C LEU A 350 18.56 -13.22 6.19
N PHE A 351 19.61 -12.57 6.69
CA PHE A 351 20.74 -12.11 5.89
C PHE A 351 22.07 -12.15 6.67
N PRO A 352 23.21 -12.50 6.05
CA PRO A 352 24.52 -12.52 6.70
C PRO A 352 25.09 -11.10 6.91
N GLU A 353 25.33 -10.71 8.17
CA GLU A 353 25.80 -9.36 8.52
C GLU A 353 27.21 -9.04 8.01
N ASP A 354 28.08 -10.04 7.86
CA ASP A 354 29.47 -9.88 7.40
C ASP A 354 29.57 -9.42 5.94
N LEU A 355 28.54 -9.70 5.14
CA LEU A 355 28.43 -9.28 3.75
C LEU A 355 27.63 -7.99 3.57
N ALA A 356 27.01 -7.46 4.62
CA ALA A 356 26.24 -6.23 4.56
C ALA A 356 27.15 -4.99 4.48
N ALA A 357 26.85 -4.06 3.58
CA ALA A 357 27.50 -2.75 3.59
C ALA A 357 27.11 -1.94 4.84
N SER A 358 28.11 -1.33 5.48
CA SER A 358 27.95 -0.44 6.63
C SER A 358 27.44 0.94 6.19
N GLY A 359 26.40 1.46 6.85
CA GLY A 359 25.90 2.82 6.62
C GLY A 359 24.82 2.98 5.54
N ASP A 360 24.42 1.89 4.87
CA ASP A 360 23.41 1.87 3.80
C ASP A 360 22.08 1.24 4.25
N SER A 361 21.84 1.17 5.57
CA SER A 361 20.50 0.90 6.07
C SER A 361 19.61 2.08 5.71
N ALA A 362 18.39 1.82 5.25
CA ALA A 362 17.30 2.82 5.14
C ALA A 362 16.92 3.46 6.50
N TRP A 363 17.74 3.27 7.51
CA TRP A 363 17.59 3.58 8.91
C TRP A 363 18.83 4.36 9.32
N THR A 364 18.67 5.67 9.50
CA THR A 364 19.70 6.54 10.06
C THR A 364 20.04 6.09 11.49
N PRO A 365 21.33 5.94 11.85
CA PRO A 365 21.71 5.66 13.23
C PRO A 365 21.28 6.83 14.12
N GLY A 366 20.46 6.57 15.14
CA GLY A 366 20.17 7.54 16.21
C GLY A 366 18.71 7.91 16.44
N GLU A 367 17.77 7.55 15.57
CA GLU A 367 16.33 7.75 15.85
C GLU A 367 15.47 6.57 15.41
N PRO A 368 14.65 5.96 16.30
CA PRO A 368 13.64 5.01 15.87
C PRO A 368 12.66 5.71 14.92
N ASN A 369 12.45 5.15 13.72
CA ASN A 369 11.50 5.68 12.73
C ASN A 369 10.10 5.84 13.34
N ALA A 370 9.26 6.70 12.76
CA ALA A 370 7.94 7.06 13.27
C ALA A 370 7.08 5.82 13.63
N MET A 371 7.20 4.73 12.87
CA MET A 371 6.49 3.47 13.13
C MET A 371 6.99 2.75 14.40
N ALA A 372 8.30 2.72 14.65
CA ALA A 372 8.87 2.16 15.88
C ALA A 372 8.51 3.04 17.10
N ARG A 373 8.56 4.37 16.96
CA ARG A 373 8.08 5.32 17.99
C ARG A 373 6.60 5.15 18.30
N GLN A 374 5.75 5.02 17.27
CA GLN A 374 4.31 4.85 17.43
C GLN A 374 3.96 3.52 18.09
N PHE A 375 4.70 2.45 17.78
CA PHE A 375 4.57 1.15 18.42
C PHE A 375 5.03 1.18 19.89
N LEU A 376 6.18 1.77 20.19
CA LEU A 376 6.66 1.96 21.57
C LEU A 376 5.69 2.81 22.40
N ASN A 377 5.17 3.91 21.83
CA ASN A 377 4.13 4.72 22.47
C ASN A 377 2.83 3.95 22.70
N ARG A 378 2.50 2.96 21.85
CA ARG A 378 1.34 2.07 22.05
C ARG A 378 1.60 1.11 23.21
N LEU A 379 2.77 0.46 23.26
CA LEU A 379 3.15 -0.42 24.37
C LEU A 379 3.20 0.33 25.71
N GLU A 380 3.73 1.55 25.73
CA GLU A 380 3.74 2.39 26.95
C GLU A 380 2.31 2.70 27.42
N ARG A 381 1.38 3.01 26.51
CA ARG A 381 -0.03 3.26 26.84
C ARG A 381 -0.75 2.00 27.32
N GLU A 382 -0.48 0.84 26.73
CA GLU A 382 -1.05 -0.44 27.16
C GLU A 382 -0.53 -0.86 28.54
N SER A 383 0.77 -0.66 28.82
CA SER A 383 1.38 -0.88 30.13
C SER A 383 0.78 0.02 31.22
N GLN A 384 0.54 1.31 30.89
CA GLN A 384 -0.13 2.25 31.79
C GLN A 384 -1.60 1.87 32.04
N ALA A 385 -2.31 1.34 31.03
CA ALA A 385 -3.70 0.90 31.16
C ALA A 385 -3.86 -0.36 32.04
N LEU A 386 -2.83 -1.19 32.16
CA LEU A 386 -2.80 -2.38 33.02
C LEU A 386 -2.47 -2.06 34.50
N GLY A 387 -2.29 -0.78 34.85
CA GLY A 387 -2.08 -0.34 36.24
C GLY A 387 -0.68 -0.63 36.79
N ALA A 388 0.30 -0.95 35.94
CA ALA A 388 1.69 -1.07 36.36
C ALA A 388 2.29 0.33 36.61
N PRO A 389 2.91 0.61 37.79
CA PRO A 389 3.55 1.89 38.01
C PRO A 389 4.72 2.08 37.02
N ALA A 390 4.74 3.25 36.36
CA ALA A 390 5.77 3.66 35.44
C ALA A 390 7.11 3.88 36.18
N ALA A 391 7.86 2.81 36.39
CA ALA A 391 9.29 2.92 36.68
C ALA A 391 10.04 2.92 35.35
N PRO A 392 11.00 3.85 35.13
CA PRO A 392 11.78 3.86 33.91
C PRO A 392 12.50 2.51 33.74
N PRO A 393 12.62 1.99 32.52
CA PRO A 393 13.37 0.78 32.24
C PRO A 393 14.79 0.93 32.80
N ALA A 394 15.28 -0.10 33.51
CA ALA A 394 16.60 -0.06 34.16
C ALA A 394 17.75 -0.03 33.13
N THR A 395 17.47 -0.45 31.90
CA THR A 395 18.38 -0.47 30.76
C THR A 395 18.14 0.73 29.85
N PRO A 396 19.18 1.46 29.43
CA PRO A 396 19.04 2.53 28.46
C PRO A 396 18.58 1.98 27.11
N MET A 397 17.75 2.75 26.40
CA MET A 397 17.21 2.40 25.09
C MET A 397 18.32 2.02 24.10
N PRO A 398 18.18 0.89 23.38
CA PRO A 398 19.18 0.48 22.41
C PRO A 398 19.19 1.43 21.20
N SER A 399 20.39 1.70 20.68
CA SER A 399 20.59 2.58 19.53
C SER A 399 20.33 1.91 18.18
N ARG A 400 20.20 0.57 18.15
CA ARG A 400 19.94 -0.23 16.94
C ARG A 400 18.54 -0.86 16.99
N PRO A 401 17.72 -0.75 15.92
CA PRO A 401 16.37 -1.33 15.89
C PRO A 401 16.32 -2.84 16.13
N GLU A 402 17.34 -3.58 15.71
CA GLU A 402 17.43 -5.05 15.86
C GLU A 402 17.45 -5.52 17.33
N GLN A 403 17.94 -4.65 18.22
CA GLN A 403 18.05 -4.88 19.66
C GLN A 403 16.75 -4.51 20.42
N LEU A 404 15.77 -3.88 19.74
CA LEU A 404 14.50 -3.49 20.37
C LEU A 404 13.67 -4.69 20.81
N VAL A 405 13.73 -5.82 20.08
CA VAL A 405 13.01 -7.05 20.44
C VAL A 405 13.47 -7.56 21.82
N GLU A 406 14.77 -7.74 22.00
CA GLU A 406 15.37 -8.20 23.26
C GLU A 406 15.06 -7.24 24.40
N TYR A 407 15.12 -5.94 24.13
CA TYR A 407 14.78 -4.91 25.10
C TYR A 407 13.31 -4.98 25.54
N VAL A 408 12.36 -5.07 24.60
CA VAL A 408 10.92 -5.20 24.92
C VAL A 408 10.65 -6.49 25.68
N GLU A 409 11.21 -7.62 25.23
CA GLU A 409 11.04 -8.92 25.91
C GLU A 409 11.61 -8.91 27.34
N GLN A 410 12.74 -8.24 27.57
CA GLN A 410 13.32 -8.07 28.91
C GLN A 410 12.45 -7.16 29.78
N THR A 411 11.98 -6.04 29.23
CA THR A 411 11.17 -5.05 29.97
C THR A 411 9.83 -5.66 30.41
N GLU A 412 9.18 -6.45 29.54
CA GLU A 412 7.95 -7.17 29.87
C GLU A 412 8.18 -8.24 30.94
N LYS A 413 9.23 -9.07 30.82
CA LYS A 413 9.58 -10.07 31.84
C LYS A 413 9.85 -9.43 33.19
N ASP A 414 10.51 -8.27 33.20
CA ASP A 414 10.76 -7.52 34.44
C ASP A 414 9.47 -6.93 35.02
N ALA A 415 8.56 -6.44 34.18
CA ALA A 415 7.24 -5.98 34.61
C ALA A 415 6.37 -7.12 35.16
N GLU A 416 6.37 -8.29 34.53
CA GLU A 416 5.67 -9.50 35.01
C GLU A 416 6.21 -9.96 36.36
N ARG A 417 7.54 -10.03 36.52
CA ARG A 417 8.17 -10.36 37.80
C ARG A 417 7.77 -9.38 38.90
N ARG A 418 7.79 -8.07 38.62
CA ARG A 418 7.38 -7.03 39.58
C ARG A 418 5.90 -7.14 39.93
N THR A 419 5.04 -7.42 38.96
CA THR A 419 3.59 -7.58 39.19
C THR A 419 3.31 -8.83 40.03
N ALA A 420 4.03 -9.92 39.79
CA ALA A 420 3.97 -11.13 40.60
C ALA A 420 4.45 -10.89 42.05
N ASP A 421 5.56 -10.15 42.23
CA ASP A 421 6.07 -9.76 43.54
C ASP A 421 5.11 -8.82 44.29
N LEU A 422 4.49 -7.85 43.59
CA LEU A 422 3.47 -6.96 44.16
C LEU A 422 2.20 -7.72 44.55
N ARG A 423 1.75 -8.68 43.74
CA ARG A 423 0.63 -9.58 44.10
C ARG A 423 0.95 -10.39 45.34
N LYS A 424 2.14 -10.99 45.40
CA LYS A 424 2.59 -11.76 46.56
C LYS A 424 2.62 -10.90 47.83
N ARG A 425 3.12 -9.67 47.74
CA ARG A 425 3.08 -8.70 48.86
C ARG A 425 1.67 -8.24 49.22
N ALA A 426 0.79 -8.07 48.24
CA ALA A 426 -0.60 -7.71 48.48
C ALA A 426 -1.36 -8.86 49.18
N ASP A 427 -1.10 -10.11 48.80
CA ASP A 427 -1.65 -11.30 49.45
C ASP A 427 -1.10 -11.46 50.89
N GLU A 428 0.18 -11.13 51.12
CA GLU A 428 0.80 -11.08 52.45
C GLU A 428 0.16 -9.97 53.33
N ILE A 429 -0.15 -8.80 52.77
CA ILE A 429 -0.83 -7.69 53.47
C ILE A 429 -2.31 -8.01 53.75
N LEU A 430 -2.99 -8.70 52.83
CA LEU A 430 -4.39 -9.11 52.98
C LEU A 430 -4.56 -10.17 54.08
N ALA A 431 -3.52 -10.96 54.36
CA ALA A 431 -3.50 -11.93 55.46
C ALA A 431 -3.38 -11.29 56.86
N ASP A 432 -2.85 -10.06 56.97
CA ASP A 432 -2.58 -9.38 58.24
C ASP A 432 -3.69 -8.40 58.70
N LEU A 433 -4.74 -8.16 57.90
CA LEU A 433 -5.79 -7.18 58.22
C LEU A 433 -7.08 -7.83 58.78
N ARG A 434 -7.18 -7.87 60.12
CA ARG A 434 -8.46 -7.93 60.87
C ARG A 434 -8.79 -6.51 61.38
N PRO A 435 -10.03 -6.00 61.31
CA PRO A 435 -10.26 -4.56 61.42
C PRO A 435 -10.34 -4.08 62.88
N PRO A 436 -9.95 -2.82 63.15
CA PRO A 436 -10.82 -1.93 63.91
C PRO A 436 -10.92 -0.51 63.33
N ALA A 437 -11.78 0.27 64.00
CA ALA A 437 -12.54 1.42 63.50
C ALA A 437 -11.81 2.78 63.44
N ALA A 438 -12.32 3.60 62.49
CA ALA A 438 -12.49 5.05 62.42
C ALA A 438 -11.51 6.02 63.13
N ALA A 439 -10.89 6.91 62.34
CA ALA A 439 -10.65 8.33 62.67
C ALA A 439 -10.40 9.20 61.41
N GLU A 440 -10.79 10.46 61.50
CA GLU A 440 -10.93 11.50 60.45
C GLU A 440 -9.63 11.95 59.75
N PRO A 441 -9.69 12.52 58.52
CA PRO A 441 -8.52 13.02 57.82
C PRO A 441 -8.25 14.53 58.05
N ALA A 442 -6.97 14.85 58.29
CA ALA A 442 -6.43 16.21 58.28
C ALA A 442 -5.98 16.63 56.87
N SER A 443 -6.10 17.94 56.59
CA SER A 443 -5.80 18.61 55.31
C SER A 443 -4.33 18.57 54.87
N PRO A 444 -4.01 18.55 53.55
CA PRO A 444 -2.65 18.75 53.06
C PRO A 444 -2.33 20.23 52.66
N PRO A 445 -1.03 20.59 52.59
CA PRO A 445 -0.56 21.97 52.55
C PRO A 445 -0.42 22.54 51.13
N ALA A 446 -0.30 23.88 51.05
CA ALA A 446 -0.09 24.67 49.85
C ALA A 446 1.34 24.57 49.27
N LEU A 447 1.47 24.74 47.96
CA LEU A 447 2.74 24.88 47.22
C LEU A 447 2.73 26.13 46.30
N PRO A 448 3.92 26.66 45.94
CA PRO A 448 4.17 28.09 45.74
C PRO A 448 4.10 28.57 44.28
N GLU A 449 3.95 29.89 44.10
CA GLU A 449 3.98 30.61 42.83
C GLU A 449 5.42 30.94 42.38
N LEU A 450 5.70 30.87 41.07
CA LEU A 450 6.74 31.65 40.37
C LEU A 450 6.41 31.83 38.85
N PRO A 451 7.01 32.81 38.14
CA PRO A 451 6.30 33.67 37.20
C PRO A 451 6.75 33.61 35.71
N GLY A 452 5.85 34.05 34.84
CA GLY A 452 6.08 34.88 33.64
C GLY A 452 7.07 34.46 32.56
N ALA A 453 6.58 33.99 31.41
CA ALA A 453 7.28 34.10 30.13
C ALA A 453 6.31 34.28 28.94
N VAL A 454 6.69 35.21 28.05
CA VAL A 454 5.98 35.72 26.87
C VAL A 454 5.72 34.61 25.84
N ILE A 455 4.52 34.57 25.25
CA ILE A 455 4.04 33.51 24.34
C ILE A 455 3.99 34.00 22.88
N ASP A 456 4.57 33.18 22.00
CA ASP A 456 4.57 33.27 20.53
C ASP A 456 3.15 33.02 19.94
N PRO A 457 2.64 33.83 18.99
CA PRO A 457 1.30 33.68 18.41
C PRO A 457 1.01 32.33 17.74
N SER A 458 2.04 31.62 17.26
CA SER A 458 1.91 30.28 16.67
C SER A 458 1.63 29.18 17.69
N LEU A 459 2.09 29.37 18.94
CA LEU A 459 1.81 28.49 20.07
C LEU A 459 0.37 28.65 20.60
N LEU A 460 -0.30 29.78 20.33
CA LEU A 460 -1.67 30.04 20.81
C LEU A 460 -2.71 29.19 20.06
N ALA A 461 -2.52 28.96 18.76
CA ALA A 461 -3.40 28.13 17.94
C ALA A 461 -3.27 26.64 18.32
N MET A 462 -2.04 26.19 18.60
CA MET A 462 -1.75 24.83 19.04
C MET A 462 -2.17 24.61 20.51
N ARG A 463 -2.03 25.63 21.38
CA ARG A 463 -2.56 25.59 22.76
C ARG A 463 -4.08 25.62 22.80
N ARG A 464 -4.79 26.31 21.90
CA ARG A 464 -6.27 26.31 21.87
C ARG A 464 -6.86 24.97 21.45
N THR A 465 -6.30 24.32 20.43
CA THR A 465 -6.68 22.95 20.05
C THR A 465 -6.31 21.93 21.13
N THR A 466 -5.19 22.13 21.83
CA THR A 466 -4.80 21.28 22.96
C THR A 466 -5.63 21.59 24.23
N GLN A 467 -6.10 22.81 24.44
CA GLN A 467 -7.00 23.22 25.55
C GLN A 467 -8.41 22.69 25.36
N LEU A 468 -8.95 22.75 24.13
CA LEU A 468 -10.24 22.13 23.79
C LEU A 468 -10.19 20.61 23.93
N LYS A 469 -9.05 19.98 23.59
CA LYS A 469 -8.82 18.54 23.81
C LYS A 469 -8.52 18.15 25.26
N SER A 470 -7.93 19.04 26.07
CA SER A 470 -7.54 18.76 27.47
C SER A 470 -8.61 19.08 28.51
N ALA A 471 -9.71 19.74 28.14
CA ALA A 471 -10.86 19.94 29.02
C ALA A 471 -11.47 18.61 29.52
N HIS A 472 -11.37 17.53 28.73
CA HIS A 472 -11.86 16.17 29.06
C HIS A 472 -11.07 15.45 30.17
N PHE A 473 -9.85 15.89 30.48
CA PHE A 473 -8.98 15.23 31.47
C PHE A 473 -9.10 15.80 32.89
N ARG A 474 -10.03 16.73 33.14
CA ARG A 474 -10.38 17.11 34.52
C ARG A 474 -11.31 16.07 35.14
N PRO A 475 -10.98 15.50 36.32
CA PRO A 475 -11.91 14.62 37.02
C PRO A 475 -13.22 15.37 37.25
N ALA A 476 -14.34 14.67 37.08
CA ALA A 476 -15.66 15.22 37.40
C ALA A 476 -15.64 15.80 38.81
N PRO A 477 -16.21 17.00 39.07
CA PRO A 477 -16.57 17.35 40.43
C PRO A 477 -17.49 16.23 40.94
N SER A 478 -17.06 15.59 42.02
CA SER A 478 -17.70 14.45 42.65
C SER A 478 -19.13 14.78 43.08
N GLN A 479 -20.13 14.22 42.38
CA GLN A 479 -21.56 14.13 42.75
C GLN A 479 -22.29 15.42 43.20
N PRO A 480 -23.62 15.49 43.09
CA PRO A 480 -24.36 16.74 43.28
C PRO A 480 -24.37 17.13 44.77
N VAL A 481 -23.53 18.11 45.13
CA VAL A 481 -23.60 18.77 46.43
C VAL A 481 -24.87 19.63 46.45
N ALA A 482 -25.68 19.50 47.49
CA ALA A 482 -27.00 20.11 47.70
C ALA A 482 -27.06 21.67 47.68
N GLY A 483 -26.05 22.36 47.16
CA GLY A 483 -25.97 23.82 46.99
C GLY A 483 -26.01 24.34 45.54
N GLN A 484 -26.13 23.46 44.53
CA GLN A 484 -26.13 23.86 43.11
C GLN A 484 -27.44 24.49 42.62
N THR A 485 -28.60 24.13 43.20
CA THR A 485 -29.92 24.65 42.78
C THR A 485 -30.09 26.15 43.00
N ALA A 486 -29.50 26.71 44.08
CA ALA A 486 -29.55 28.14 44.35
C ALA A 486 -28.72 28.97 43.35
N HIS A 487 -27.57 28.44 42.91
CA HIS A 487 -26.72 29.08 41.91
C HIS A 487 -27.29 28.95 40.50
N ALA A 488 -27.89 27.81 40.16
CA ALA A 488 -28.58 27.59 38.89
C ALA A 488 -29.76 28.55 38.70
N ALA A 489 -30.63 28.69 39.72
CA ALA A 489 -31.77 29.61 39.68
C ALA A 489 -31.33 31.09 39.63
N SER A 490 -30.24 31.44 40.33
CA SER A 490 -29.68 32.79 40.29
C SER A 490 -29.11 33.13 38.90
N ARG A 491 -28.43 32.17 38.25
CA ARG A 491 -27.95 32.31 36.86
C ARG A 491 -29.11 32.43 35.87
N ARG A 492 -30.19 31.65 36.03
CA ARG A 492 -31.42 31.78 35.21
C ARG A 492 -32.04 33.18 35.33
N ALA A 493 -32.18 33.70 36.55
CA ALA A 493 -32.73 35.02 36.79
C ALA A 493 -31.85 36.12 36.16
N TRP A 494 -30.52 35.98 36.26
CA TRP A 494 -29.57 36.89 35.62
C TRP A 494 -29.70 36.86 34.10
N VAL A 495 -29.77 35.68 33.46
CA VAL A 495 -29.97 35.56 32.00
C VAL A 495 -31.28 36.22 31.59
N THR A 496 -32.38 35.93 32.29
CA THR A 496 -33.70 36.52 31.98
C THR A 496 -33.69 38.04 32.07
N GLN A 497 -33.03 38.58 33.11
CA GLN A 497 -32.86 40.03 33.26
C GLN A 497 -31.95 40.62 32.18
N ALA A 498 -30.86 39.93 31.83
CA ALA A 498 -29.94 40.35 30.78
C ALA A 498 -30.63 40.42 29.41
N LEU A 499 -31.45 39.42 29.06
CA LEU A 499 -32.27 39.41 27.85
C LEU A 499 -33.26 40.57 27.82
N ALA A 500 -33.98 40.82 28.93
CA ALA A 500 -34.93 41.94 29.04
C ALA A 500 -34.26 43.32 28.90
N GLN A 501 -32.98 43.43 29.24
CA GLN A 501 -32.18 44.65 29.16
C GLN A 501 -31.33 44.74 27.89
N GLY A 502 -31.39 43.76 26.99
CA GLY A 502 -30.55 43.70 25.79
C GLY A 502 -29.04 43.62 26.10
N ARG A 503 -28.67 43.05 27.25
CA ARG A 503 -27.27 42.88 27.65
C ARG A 503 -26.64 41.70 26.92
N SER A 504 -25.37 41.83 26.57
CA SER A 504 -24.60 40.78 25.91
C SER A 504 -24.42 39.56 26.81
N LEU A 505 -24.59 38.36 26.23
CA LEU A 505 -24.29 37.06 26.86
C LEU A 505 -23.01 36.42 26.31
N ILE A 506 -22.25 37.16 25.50
CA ILE A 506 -20.94 36.74 24.98
C ILE A 506 -19.98 36.55 26.15
N GLU A 507 -19.23 35.43 26.14
CA GLU A 507 -18.29 35.04 27.22
C GLU A 507 -18.92 34.88 28.62
N ALA A 508 -20.25 34.78 28.73
CA ALA A 508 -20.92 34.62 30.02
C ALA A 508 -20.59 33.27 30.69
N ASP A 509 -20.39 33.27 32.01
CA ASP A 509 -20.28 32.04 32.80
C ASP A 509 -21.66 31.54 33.26
N LEU A 510 -22.18 30.59 32.50
CA LEU A 510 -23.47 29.93 32.67
C LEU A 510 -23.29 28.45 33.03
N ALA A 511 -22.13 28.05 33.56
CA ALA A 511 -21.88 26.66 33.93
C ALA A 511 -22.91 26.17 34.95
N GLY A 512 -23.53 25.02 34.73
CA GLY A 512 -24.58 24.47 35.60
C GLY A 512 -25.83 25.35 35.74
N ALA A 513 -26.06 26.32 34.85
CA ALA A 513 -27.28 27.12 34.85
C ALA A 513 -28.48 26.27 34.44
N ASP A 514 -29.65 26.55 35.02
CA ASP A 514 -30.93 26.03 34.55
C ASP A 514 -31.54 27.01 33.54
N LEU A 515 -31.38 26.72 32.26
CA LEU A 515 -31.95 27.47 31.13
C LEU A 515 -33.01 26.65 30.40
N SER A 516 -33.56 25.62 31.04
CA SER A 516 -34.63 24.79 30.48
C SER A 516 -35.83 25.63 30.03
N ASP A 517 -36.44 25.25 28.91
CA ASP A 517 -37.61 25.91 28.29
C ASP A 517 -37.46 27.42 28.00
N LEU A 518 -36.26 27.98 28.08
CA LEU A 518 -36.04 29.41 27.83
C LEU A 518 -35.94 29.69 26.33
N ASP A 519 -36.52 30.81 25.89
CA ASP A 519 -36.34 31.33 24.54
C ASP A 519 -35.06 32.18 24.45
N LEU A 520 -34.08 31.63 23.73
CA LEU A 520 -32.76 32.20 23.45
C LEU A 520 -32.56 32.36 21.93
N SER A 521 -33.66 32.45 21.17
CA SER A 521 -33.61 32.59 19.71
C SER A 521 -32.87 33.86 19.28
N GLY A 522 -31.95 33.72 18.33
CA GLY A 522 -31.15 34.84 17.80
C GLY A 522 -30.14 35.45 18.78
N VAL A 523 -29.99 34.90 19.99
CA VAL A 523 -29.07 35.43 21.00
C VAL A 523 -27.62 35.08 20.67
N ASP A 524 -26.70 36.01 20.92
CA ASP A 524 -25.26 35.77 20.82
C ASP A 524 -24.68 35.31 22.16
N LEU A 525 -24.33 34.03 22.19
CA LEU A 525 -23.69 33.29 23.29
C LEU A 525 -22.28 32.85 22.89
N SER A 526 -21.65 33.55 21.95
CA SER A 526 -20.30 33.22 21.51
C SER A 526 -19.34 33.17 22.70
N ARG A 527 -18.54 32.11 22.79
CA ARG A 527 -17.56 31.86 23.84
C ARG A 527 -18.15 31.75 25.26
N ALA A 528 -19.46 31.59 25.41
CA ALA A 528 -20.09 31.37 26.71
C ALA A 528 -19.70 30.00 27.29
N SER A 529 -19.59 29.92 28.62
CA SER A 529 -19.40 28.67 29.34
C SER A 529 -20.76 28.12 29.77
N LEU A 530 -21.21 27.04 29.14
CA LEU A 530 -22.46 26.32 29.41
C LEU A 530 -22.15 24.91 29.97
N GLU A 531 -20.98 24.72 30.57
CA GLU A 531 -20.55 23.42 31.10
C GLU A 531 -21.54 22.90 32.13
N GLY A 532 -22.13 21.72 31.89
CA GLY A 532 -23.12 21.11 32.79
C GLY A 532 -24.46 21.85 32.88
N ALA A 533 -24.75 22.83 32.02
CA ALA A 533 -26.02 23.56 32.03
C ALA A 533 -27.19 22.66 31.60
N ASP A 534 -28.36 22.89 32.18
CA ASP A 534 -29.62 22.29 31.73
C ASP A 534 -30.26 23.21 30.69
N LEU A 535 -30.31 22.73 29.45
CA LEU A 535 -30.85 23.41 28.28
C LEU A 535 -32.06 22.63 27.72
N SER A 536 -32.63 21.72 28.51
CA SER A 536 -33.73 20.86 28.07
C SER A 536 -34.92 21.69 27.59
N GLY A 537 -35.43 21.41 26.40
CA GLY A 537 -36.56 22.14 25.80
C GLY A 537 -36.29 23.60 25.42
N ALA A 538 -35.07 24.13 25.65
CA ALA A 538 -34.73 25.51 25.31
C ALA A 538 -34.77 25.76 23.79
N ILE A 539 -35.01 27.02 23.40
CA ILE A 539 -35.12 27.43 22.00
C ILE A 539 -33.93 28.31 21.64
N PHE A 540 -33.08 27.84 20.75
CA PHE A 540 -31.87 28.50 20.24
C PHE A 540 -31.96 28.77 18.73
N ILE A 541 -33.18 28.96 18.20
CA ILE A 541 -33.36 29.10 16.75
C ILE A 541 -32.59 30.33 16.25
N GLY A 542 -31.65 30.14 15.33
CA GLY A 542 -30.79 31.20 14.82
C GLY A 542 -29.80 31.80 15.82
N ALA A 543 -29.59 31.19 16.99
CA ALA A 543 -28.64 31.68 17.99
C ALA A 543 -27.18 31.49 17.56
N CYS A 544 -26.28 32.33 18.06
CA CYS A 544 -24.83 32.22 17.82
C CYS A 544 -24.14 31.61 19.05
N LEU A 545 -23.66 30.38 18.94
CA LEU A 545 -22.97 29.59 19.97
C LEU A 545 -21.52 29.30 19.57
N LYS A 546 -20.90 30.19 18.77
CA LYS A 546 -19.52 30.02 18.30
C LYS A 546 -18.56 29.89 19.46
N GLU A 547 -17.67 28.90 19.41
CA GLU A 547 -16.67 28.64 20.46
C GLU A 547 -17.28 28.44 21.86
N ALA A 548 -18.59 28.17 21.98
CA ALA A 548 -19.22 27.94 23.28
C ALA A 548 -18.80 26.59 23.87
N ASN A 549 -18.69 26.53 25.21
CA ASN A 549 -18.37 25.31 25.94
C ASN A 549 -19.65 24.66 26.48
N LEU A 550 -20.15 23.62 25.81
CA LEU A 550 -21.35 22.85 26.15
C LEU A 550 -21.00 21.48 26.78
N VAL A 551 -19.79 21.32 27.31
CA VAL A 551 -19.34 20.05 27.89
C VAL A 551 -20.30 19.60 29.00
N ARG A 552 -20.78 18.35 28.94
CA ARG A 552 -21.75 17.77 29.90
C ARG A 552 -23.10 18.52 29.99
N ALA A 553 -23.43 19.41 29.05
CA ALA A 553 -24.74 20.07 29.04
C ALA A 553 -25.87 19.07 28.70
N THR A 554 -27.08 19.35 29.18
CA THR A 554 -28.28 18.58 28.83
C THR A 554 -29.06 19.34 27.76
N LEU A 555 -29.08 18.82 26.52
CA LEU A 555 -29.73 19.39 25.33
C LEU A 555 -30.99 18.61 24.92
N ARG A 556 -31.64 17.91 25.86
CA ARG A 556 -32.78 17.03 25.55
C ARG A 556 -33.95 17.84 24.96
N GLY A 557 -34.37 17.51 23.75
CA GLY A 557 -35.44 18.22 23.05
C GLY A 557 -35.16 19.70 22.74
N THR A 558 -33.91 20.15 22.83
CA THR A 558 -33.53 21.54 22.53
C THR A 558 -33.69 21.84 21.03
N ARG A 559 -34.16 23.05 20.71
CA ARG A 559 -34.35 23.50 19.32
C ARG A 559 -33.18 24.39 18.89
N LEU A 560 -32.23 23.83 18.14
CA LEU A 560 -31.02 24.49 17.63
C LEU A 560 -31.08 24.76 16.12
N SER A 561 -32.28 24.78 15.53
CA SER A 561 -32.40 24.98 14.09
C SER A 561 -31.79 26.32 13.67
N ASN A 562 -31.02 26.35 12.58
CA ASN A 562 -30.29 27.54 12.11
C ASN A 562 -29.25 28.12 13.09
N ALA A 563 -28.93 27.44 14.19
CA ALA A 563 -27.93 27.92 15.15
C ALA A 563 -26.49 27.77 14.61
N ASP A 564 -25.61 28.70 14.98
CA ASP A 564 -24.19 28.64 14.67
C ASP A 564 -23.39 28.06 15.84
N LEU A 565 -23.04 26.78 15.74
CA LEU A 565 -22.24 26.01 16.71
C LEU A 565 -20.78 25.85 16.25
N SER A 566 -20.29 26.74 15.38
CA SER A 566 -18.93 26.62 14.85
C SER A 566 -17.89 26.69 15.98
N GLU A 567 -16.95 25.75 15.98
CA GLU A 567 -15.90 25.62 16.99
C GLU A 567 -16.40 25.41 18.44
N ALA A 568 -17.69 25.09 18.61
CA ALA A 568 -18.25 24.74 19.92
C ALA A 568 -17.78 23.36 20.41
N ASN A 569 -17.70 23.18 21.72
CA ASN A 569 -17.39 21.88 22.35
C ASN A 569 -18.66 21.28 22.96
N LEU A 570 -19.21 20.24 22.34
CA LEU A 570 -20.41 19.51 22.80
C LEU A 570 -20.07 18.11 23.32
N SER A 571 -18.90 17.95 23.92
CA SER A 571 -18.49 16.64 24.41
C SER A 571 -19.22 16.26 25.70
N LEU A 572 -19.52 14.97 25.86
CA LEU A 572 -20.33 14.41 26.95
C LEU A 572 -21.73 15.01 27.05
N VAL A 573 -22.24 15.60 25.97
CA VAL A 573 -23.58 16.22 25.94
C VAL A 573 -24.68 15.15 25.93
N GLU A 574 -25.81 15.44 26.57
CA GLU A 574 -27.03 14.64 26.46
C GLU A 574 -28.03 15.35 25.54
N ALA A 575 -27.98 15.08 24.24
CA ALA A 575 -28.76 15.78 23.22
C ALA A 575 -29.87 14.92 22.61
N GLU A 576 -30.44 13.99 23.38
CA GLU A 576 -31.53 13.12 22.92
C GLU A 576 -32.70 13.95 22.35
N SER A 577 -33.14 13.60 21.14
CA SER A 577 -34.23 14.28 20.43
C SER A 577 -34.00 15.78 20.13
N ALA A 578 -32.75 16.24 20.09
CA ALA A 578 -32.43 17.63 19.76
C ALA A 578 -32.57 17.91 18.25
N ASP A 579 -33.01 19.14 17.91
CA ASP A 579 -33.22 19.60 16.54
C ASP A 579 -32.05 20.49 16.10
N PHE A 580 -31.17 19.96 15.26
CA PHE A 580 -30.02 20.64 14.66
C PHE A 580 -30.25 21.02 13.18
N ARG A 581 -31.51 21.12 12.72
CA ARG A 581 -31.80 21.38 11.31
C ARG A 581 -31.17 22.68 10.84
N GLU A 582 -30.48 22.64 9.70
CA GLU A 582 -29.78 23.80 9.12
C GLU A 582 -28.71 24.43 10.04
N ALA A 583 -28.33 23.76 11.14
CA ALA A 583 -27.31 24.27 12.05
C ALA A 583 -25.90 24.18 11.43
N CYS A 584 -25.01 25.07 11.89
CA CYS A 584 -23.62 25.12 11.43
C CYS A 584 -22.69 24.55 12.51
N LEU A 585 -22.16 23.33 12.30
CA LEU A 585 -21.31 22.60 13.25
C LEU A 585 -19.83 22.58 12.84
N ARG A 586 -19.37 23.57 12.07
CA ARG A 586 -18.00 23.59 11.52
C ARG A 586 -16.97 23.52 12.63
N ARG A 587 -16.02 22.57 12.55
CA ARG A 587 -14.93 22.39 13.51
C ARG A 587 -15.38 22.20 14.96
N SER A 588 -16.64 21.86 15.20
CA SER A 588 -17.12 21.51 16.53
C SER A 588 -16.55 20.16 16.97
N VAL A 589 -16.51 19.94 18.28
CA VAL A 589 -15.99 18.72 18.90
C VAL A 589 -17.11 18.04 19.67
N ILE A 590 -17.35 16.78 19.37
CA ILE A 590 -18.36 15.94 20.02
C ILE A 590 -17.72 14.61 20.41
N GLU A 591 -17.20 14.54 21.63
CA GLU A 591 -16.65 13.31 22.21
C GLU A 591 -17.63 12.73 23.24
N GLN A 592 -17.98 11.45 23.14
CA GLN A 592 -18.85 10.76 24.10
C GLN A 592 -20.24 11.41 24.29
N GLY A 593 -20.76 12.07 23.26
CA GLY A 593 -22.10 12.66 23.27
C GLY A 593 -23.19 11.60 23.02
N ASN A 594 -24.34 11.77 23.67
CA ASN A 594 -25.57 11.07 23.34
C ASN A 594 -26.37 11.91 22.34
N LEU A 595 -26.40 11.49 21.08
CA LEU A 595 -27.09 12.13 19.95
C LEU A 595 -28.21 11.22 19.41
N GLU A 596 -28.83 10.41 20.26
CA GLU A 596 -29.95 9.56 19.85
C GLU A 596 -31.15 10.41 19.43
N GLN A 597 -31.80 10.06 18.32
CA GLN A 597 -33.03 10.74 17.83
C GLN A 597 -32.82 12.21 17.40
N CYS A 598 -31.59 12.61 17.09
CA CYS A 598 -31.31 13.96 16.60
C CYS A 598 -31.66 14.15 15.12
N ASP A 599 -32.06 15.37 14.78
CA ASP A 599 -32.31 15.80 13.39
C ASP A 599 -31.24 16.82 12.94
N PHE A 600 -30.34 16.39 12.06
CA PHE A 600 -29.31 17.21 11.41
C PHE A 600 -29.67 17.56 9.96
N SER A 601 -30.95 17.54 9.59
CA SER A 601 -31.36 17.78 8.20
C SER A 601 -30.92 19.16 7.72
N GLY A 602 -30.27 19.24 6.56
CA GLY A 602 -29.71 20.48 6.02
C GLY A 602 -28.53 21.07 6.81
N ALA A 603 -28.07 20.41 7.89
CA ALA A 603 -26.97 20.93 8.70
C ALA A 603 -25.63 20.90 7.94
N THR A 604 -24.72 21.78 8.34
CA THR A 604 -23.35 21.82 7.80
C THR A 604 -22.35 21.26 8.81
N LEU A 605 -21.74 20.14 8.44
CA LEU A 605 -20.73 19.40 9.20
C LEU A 605 -19.42 19.46 8.42
N ASP A 606 -18.55 20.43 8.74
CA ASP A 606 -17.24 20.61 8.09
C ASP A 606 -16.13 20.50 9.12
N ARG A 607 -15.29 19.47 9.02
CA ARG A 607 -14.22 19.15 9.98
C ARG A 607 -14.72 19.00 11.43
N THR A 608 -15.98 18.60 11.58
CA THR A 608 -16.56 18.23 12.87
C THR A 608 -15.92 16.93 13.37
N GLN A 609 -15.49 16.92 14.62
CA GLN A 609 -14.84 15.75 15.24
C GLN A 609 -15.86 14.95 16.04
N PHE A 610 -16.04 13.68 15.70
CA PHE A 610 -16.87 12.73 16.42
C PHE A 610 -16.01 11.58 16.98
N SER A 611 -16.14 11.29 18.29
CA SER A 611 -15.43 10.18 18.94
C SER A 611 -16.27 9.55 20.05
N LYS A 612 -16.48 8.23 20.01
CA LYS A 612 -17.19 7.47 21.05
C LYS A 612 -18.63 7.91 21.38
N GLY A 613 -19.39 8.42 20.40
CA GLY A 613 -20.77 8.88 20.58
C GLY A 613 -21.82 7.82 20.23
N ARG A 614 -23.06 8.07 20.65
CA ARG A 614 -24.24 7.26 20.30
C ARG A 614 -25.17 8.07 19.42
N PHE A 615 -25.50 7.56 18.23
CA PHE A 615 -26.40 8.25 17.29
C PHE A 615 -27.80 7.63 17.21
N GLY A 616 -27.99 6.40 17.72
CA GLY A 616 -29.29 5.73 17.69
C GLY A 616 -29.95 5.83 16.31
N THR A 617 -31.17 6.36 16.26
CA THR A 617 -31.88 6.73 15.03
C THR A 617 -31.68 8.23 14.73
N SER A 618 -30.74 8.62 13.89
CA SER A 618 -30.46 10.04 13.57
C SER A 618 -30.70 10.37 12.10
N VAL A 619 -31.10 11.61 11.81
CA VAL A 619 -31.41 12.07 10.45
C VAL A 619 -30.38 13.10 10.00
N PHE A 620 -29.86 12.93 8.78
CA PHE A 620 -28.89 13.80 8.11
C PHE A 620 -29.33 14.12 6.67
N CYS A 621 -30.64 14.08 6.41
CA CYS A 621 -31.22 14.36 5.10
C CYS A 621 -30.77 15.73 4.58
N ASP A 622 -30.37 15.81 3.32
CA ASP A 622 -29.94 17.07 2.68
C ASP A 622 -28.75 17.77 3.40
N ALA A 623 -28.07 17.09 4.32
CA ALA A 623 -26.94 17.65 5.06
C ALA A 623 -25.70 17.83 4.18
N ARG A 624 -24.83 18.78 4.56
CA ARG A 624 -23.54 19.02 3.89
C ARG A 624 -22.42 18.55 4.79
N ILE A 625 -21.76 17.47 4.40
CA ILE A 625 -20.71 16.82 5.18
C ILE A 625 -19.37 16.97 4.44
N SER A 626 -18.35 17.51 5.09
CA SER A 626 -17.03 17.73 4.49
C SER A 626 -15.89 17.46 5.48
N ASP A 627 -14.91 16.65 5.08
CA ASP A 627 -13.75 16.29 5.91
C ASP A 627 -14.12 15.77 7.31
N VAL A 628 -15.15 14.91 7.39
CA VAL A 628 -15.62 14.34 8.67
C VAL A 628 -15.14 12.91 8.83
N VAL A 629 -14.62 12.59 10.01
CA VAL A 629 -14.27 11.23 10.40
C VAL A 629 -14.99 10.89 11.69
N MET A 630 -15.75 9.80 11.66
CA MET A 630 -16.41 9.22 12.80
C MET A 630 -15.64 7.96 13.22
N MET A 631 -15.14 7.95 14.45
CA MET A 631 -14.41 6.82 15.01
C MET A 631 -15.13 6.27 16.23
N ASP A 632 -15.25 4.95 16.29
CA ASP A 632 -15.80 4.23 17.45
C ASP A 632 -17.21 4.71 17.83
N GLN A 633 -18.08 4.93 16.84
CA GLN A 633 -19.47 5.35 17.08
C GLN A 633 -20.42 4.16 17.13
N GLU A 634 -21.44 4.26 17.98
CA GLU A 634 -22.60 3.36 17.95
C GLU A 634 -23.70 4.00 17.11
N ILE A 635 -23.91 3.50 15.90
CA ILE A 635 -24.94 3.96 14.98
C ILE A 635 -26.05 2.91 14.97
N GLY A 636 -27.28 3.30 15.28
CA GLY A 636 -28.43 2.42 15.09
C GLY A 636 -28.87 2.48 13.63
N GLN A 637 -29.64 3.52 13.32
CA GLN A 637 -30.11 3.83 11.99
C GLN A 637 -29.74 5.27 11.66
N ALA A 638 -29.14 5.50 10.49
CA ALA A 638 -28.84 6.86 10.05
C ALA A 638 -29.28 7.09 8.61
N ASP A 639 -30.00 8.20 8.40
CA ASP A 639 -30.52 8.61 7.10
C ASP A 639 -29.69 9.78 6.56
N PHE A 640 -28.86 9.54 5.56
CA PHE A 640 -28.08 10.50 4.79
C PHE A 640 -28.67 10.75 3.39
N SER A 641 -29.97 10.51 3.20
CA SER A 641 -30.60 10.68 1.90
C SER A 641 -30.46 12.11 1.37
N ARG A 642 -30.15 12.24 0.07
CA ARG A 642 -29.86 13.51 -0.63
C ARG A 642 -28.75 14.38 0.00
N ALA A 643 -27.94 13.83 0.91
CA ALA A 643 -26.82 14.56 1.49
C ALA A 643 -25.73 14.84 0.44
N VAL A 644 -24.99 15.93 0.63
CA VAL A 644 -23.79 16.25 -0.16
C VAL A 644 -22.56 15.96 0.68
N ILE A 645 -21.83 14.92 0.29
CA ILE A 645 -20.70 14.40 1.05
C ILE A 645 -19.40 14.63 0.27
N ARG A 646 -18.45 15.29 0.92
CA ARG A 646 -17.09 15.57 0.41
C ARG A 646 -16.08 15.09 1.45
N LYS A 647 -15.71 13.81 1.35
CA LYS A 647 -14.84 13.08 2.27
C LYS A 647 -15.49 12.80 3.62
N PHE A 648 -15.99 11.58 3.78
CA PHE A 648 -16.60 11.08 5.00
C PHE A 648 -16.11 9.67 5.28
N VAL A 649 -15.63 9.43 6.50
CA VAL A 649 -15.09 8.13 6.90
C VAL A 649 -15.76 7.64 8.18
N LEU A 650 -16.29 6.43 8.13
CA LEU A 650 -16.69 5.65 9.30
C LEU A 650 -15.61 4.60 9.58
N PHE A 651 -15.04 4.66 10.77
CA PHE A 651 -14.00 3.73 11.21
C PHE A 651 -14.42 3.07 12.53
N ARG A 652 -14.62 1.75 12.51
CA ARG A 652 -15.13 0.97 13.64
C ARG A 652 -16.48 1.48 14.16
N CYS A 653 -17.40 1.73 13.25
CA CYS A 653 -18.76 2.19 13.55
C CYS A 653 -19.79 1.12 13.18
N PRO A 654 -20.10 0.16 14.06
CA PRO A 654 -21.19 -0.79 13.80
C PRO A 654 -22.50 -0.03 13.59
N SER A 655 -23.26 -0.45 12.56
CA SER A 655 -24.51 0.18 12.14
C SER A 655 -25.59 -0.88 11.88
N GLN A 656 -26.86 -0.59 12.18
CA GLN A 656 -27.97 -1.48 11.75
C GLN A 656 -28.41 -1.15 10.32
N THR A 657 -28.73 0.12 10.06
CA THR A 657 -29.18 0.60 8.74
C THR A 657 -28.54 1.93 8.40
N LEU A 658 -28.07 2.07 7.16
CA LEU A 658 -27.56 3.33 6.62
C LEU A 658 -28.25 3.61 5.28
N ASP A 659 -28.87 4.79 5.16
CA ASP A 659 -29.50 5.23 3.91
C ASP A 659 -28.73 6.39 3.30
N PHE A 660 -28.27 6.23 2.06
CA PHE A 660 -27.61 7.25 1.25
C PHE A 660 -28.37 7.51 -0.06
N SER A 661 -29.67 7.20 -0.11
CA SER A 661 -30.47 7.31 -1.33
C SER A 661 -30.45 8.74 -1.90
N GLY A 662 -30.12 8.87 -3.18
CA GLY A 662 -30.00 10.16 -3.88
C GLY A 662 -28.86 11.06 -3.41
N ALA A 663 -27.93 10.58 -2.58
CA ALA A 663 -26.81 11.38 -2.09
C ALA A 663 -25.75 11.61 -3.18
N ASP A 664 -25.05 12.75 -3.12
CA ASP A 664 -23.87 13.07 -3.93
C ASP A 664 -22.62 12.93 -3.09
N ILE A 665 -21.86 11.86 -3.34
CA ILE A 665 -20.77 11.39 -2.50
C ILE A 665 -19.45 11.40 -3.27
N ILE A 666 -18.48 12.15 -2.75
CA ILE A 666 -17.10 12.11 -3.19
C ILE A 666 -16.22 11.73 -1.99
N GLY A 667 -15.64 10.54 -2.01
CA GLY A 667 -14.76 10.06 -0.95
C GLY A 667 -15.49 9.50 0.27
N LEU A 668 -16.17 8.36 0.13
CA LEU A 668 -16.74 7.62 1.27
C LEU A 668 -15.78 6.50 1.69
N GLY A 669 -15.44 6.42 2.97
CA GLY A 669 -14.67 5.32 3.53
C GLY A 669 -15.48 4.59 4.58
N LEU A 670 -15.77 3.31 4.35
CA LEU A 670 -16.30 2.41 5.37
C LEU A 670 -15.18 1.42 5.68
N THR A 671 -14.67 1.46 6.91
CA THR A 671 -13.56 0.61 7.34
C THR A 671 -13.88 -0.01 8.68
N GLU A 672 -13.79 -1.35 8.78
CA GLU A 672 -14.11 -2.10 10.01
C GLU A 672 -15.50 -1.75 10.59
N SER A 673 -16.45 -1.37 9.73
CA SER A 673 -17.76 -0.83 10.11
C SER A 673 -18.87 -1.72 9.54
N PRO A 674 -19.27 -2.80 10.25
CA PRO A 674 -20.29 -3.71 9.76
C PRO A 674 -21.68 -3.06 9.76
N VAL A 675 -22.46 -3.37 8.70
CA VAL A 675 -23.87 -2.98 8.59
C VAL A 675 -24.74 -4.23 8.72
N GLU A 676 -25.55 -4.33 9.77
CA GLU A 676 -26.25 -5.59 10.11
C GLU A 676 -27.46 -5.90 9.22
N GLN A 677 -28.24 -4.87 8.81
CA GLN A 677 -29.51 -5.08 8.14
C GLN A 677 -29.52 -4.58 6.70
N ARG A 678 -29.29 -3.28 6.49
CA ARG A 678 -29.50 -2.69 5.15
C ARG A 678 -28.61 -1.48 4.90
N LEU A 679 -27.99 -1.46 3.73
CA LEU A 679 -27.29 -0.32 3.18
C LEU A 679 -27.95 0.11 1.86
N CYS A 680 -28.41 1.36 1.77
CA CYS A 680 -29.13 1.88 0.61
C CYS A 680 -28.32 2.97 -0.10
N PHE A 681 -28.19 2.87 -1.42
CA PHE A 681 -27.57 3.85 -2.30
C PHE A 681 -28.43 4.13 -3.53
N ASN A 682 -29.75 3.92 -3.45
CA ASN A 682 -30.64 4.04 -4.61
C ASN A 682 -30.57 5.46 -5.20
N GLY A 683 -30.29 5.56 -6.50
CA GLY A 683 -30.13 6.84 -7.20
C GLY A 683 -28.97 7.72 -6.71
N ALA A 684 -28.07 7.19 -5.88
CA ALA A 684 -26.93 7.95 -5.35
C ALA A 684 -25.78 8.01 -6.36
N ARG A 685 -24.93 9.05 -6.24
CA ARG A 685 -23.68 9.18 -7.00
C ARG A 685 -22.51 8.97 -6.06
N LEU A 686 -21.75 7.91 -6.28
CA LEU A 686 -20.59 7.52 -5.50
C LEU A 686 -19.33 7.65 -6.36
N HIS A 687 -18.46 8.58 -5.99
CA HIS A 687 -17.13 8.71 -6.58
C HIS A 687 -16.05 8.44 -5.53
N LYS A 688 -15.10 7.55 -5.82
CA LYS A 688 -13.97 7.22 -4.92
C LYS A 688 -14.43 6.71 -3.55
N ALA A 689 -15.33 5.72 -3.55
CA ALA A 689 -15.75 5.06 -2.33
C ALA A 689 -14.91 3.80 -2.06
N CYS A 690 -14.60 3.52 -0.80
CA CYS A 690 -13.82 2.37 -0.38
C CYS A 690 -14.50 1.66 0.77
N PHE A 691 -14.69 0.34 0.61
CA PHE A 691 -15.29 -0.54 1.60
C PHE A 691 -14.23 -1.58 1.98
N LEU A 692 -13.69 -1.47 3.19
CA LEU A 692 -12.64 -2.35 3.67
C LEU A 692 -13.09 -3.06 4.96
N GLN A 693 -13.17 -4.39 4.91
CA GLN A 693 -13.58 -5.20 6.07
C GLN A 693 -14.94 -4.77 6.66
N CYS A 694 -15.89 -4.38 5.80
CA CYS A 694 -17.22 -3.90 6.21
C CYS A 694 -18.20 -5.02 6.61
N GLY A 695 -17.74 -6.25 6.85
CA GLY A 695 -18.64 -7.37 7.10
C GLY A 695 -19.64 -7.61 5.95
N ALA A 696 -20.77 -8.19 6.29
CA ALA A 696 -21.88 -8.56 5.42
C ALA A 696 -22.62 -7.32 4.86
N LEU A 697 -22.41 -6.96 3.60
CA LEU A 697 -23.24 -5.97 2.86
C LEU A 697 -24.41 -6.66 2.12
N HIS A 698 -24.87 -7.80 2.61
CA HIS A 698 -25.93 -8.59 2.01
C HIS A 698 -27.20 -7.77 1.77
N ALA A 699 -27.90 -8.05 0.67
CA ALA A 699 -29.17 -7.42 0.33
C ALA A 699 -29.14 -5.87 0.34
N SER A 700 -27.99 -5.28 0.04
CA SER A 700 -27.85 -3.84 -0.15
C SER A 700 -28.49 -3.42 -1.47
N THR A 701 -28.96 -2.17 -1.56
CA THR A 701 -29.64 -1.67 -2.76
C THR A 701 -28.89 -0.51 -3.38
N PHE A 702 -28.51 -0.66 -4.65
CA PHE A 702 -27.79 0.28 -5.51
C PHE A 702 -28.57 0.57 -6.80
N ALA A 703 -29.90 0.42 -6.77
CA ALA A 703 -30.73 0.62 -7.95
C ALA A 703 -30.60 2.06 -8.45
N ASP A 704 -30.42 2.23 -9.77
CA ASP A 704 -30.19 3.53 -10.44
C ASP A 704 -28.97 4.33 -9.91
N ALA A 705 -28.07 3.70 -9.14
CA ALA A 705 -26.90 4.37 -8.60
C ALA A 705 -25.78 4.53 -9.65
N GLU A 706 -24.93 5.54 -9.46
CA GLU A 706 -23.72 5.76 -10.23
C GLU A 706 -22.49 5.48 -9.36
N LEU A 707 -21.69 4.48 -9.72
CA LEU A 707 -20.49 4.04 -9.01
C LEU A 707 -19.27 4.30 -9.89
N VAL A 708 -18.42 5.24 -9.50
CA VAL A 708 -17.21 5.62 -10.24
C VAL A 708 -15.98 5.51 -9.34
N GLU A 709 -15.01 4.67 -9.73
CA GLU A 709 -13.80 4.39 -8.94
C GLU A 709 -14.14 3.87 -7.52
N VAL A 710 -15.10 2.94 -7.43
CA VAL A 710 -15.52 2.34 -6.16
C VAL A 710 -14.78 1.01 -5.95
N ASN A 711 -14.27 0.80 -4.73
CA ASN A 711 -13.61 -0.45 -4.33
C ASN A 711 -14.53 -1.29 -3.43
N LEU A 712 -15.04 -2.39 -3.98
CA LEU A 712 -15.85 -3.43 -3.35
C LEU A 712 -15.13 -4.80 -3.43
N HIS A 713 -13.79 -4.79 -3.47
CA HIS A 713 -12.98 -5.99 -3.54
C HIS A 713 -13.25 -6.92 -2.35
N ALA A 714 -13.54 -8.19 -2.63
CA ALA A 714 -13.90 -9.21 -1.63
C ALA A 714 -15.05 -8.79 -0.69
N ALA A 715 -15.92 -7.87 -1.13
CA ALA A 715 -17.11 -7.49 -0.39
C ALA A 715 -18.16 -8.59 -0.45
N ASP A 716 -18.90 -8.75 0.64
CA ASP A 716 -20.02 -9.67 0.73
C ASP A 716 -21.30 -8.92 0.33
N LEU A 717 -21.74 -9.11 -0.90
CA LEU A 717 -22.84 -8.38 -1.53
C LEU A 717 -23.99 -9.31 -1.93
N ALA A 718 -24.03 -10.56 -1.45
CA ALA A 718 -25.01 -11.53 -1.92
C ALA A 718 -26.46 -11.01 -1.78
N ARG A 719 -27.27 -11.25 -2.82
CA ARG A 719 -28.66 -10.79 -2.98
C ARG A 719 -28.84 -9.28 -3.07
N SER A 720 -27.78 -8.52 -3.37
CA SER A 720 -27.88 -7.07 -3.58
C SER A 720 -28.50 -6.72 -4.93
N ASP A 721 -29.10 -5.54 -5.00
CA ASP A 721 -29.76 -5.02 -6.20
C ASP A 721 -28.95 -3.88 -6.83
N PHE A 722 -28.54 -4.06 -8.08
CA PHE A 722 -27.82 -3.11 -8.93
C PHE A 722 -28.61 -2.78 -10.21
N THR A 723 -29.94 -2.95 -10.19
CA THR A 723 -30.82 -2.67 -11.33
C THR A 723 -30.56 -1.26 -11.89
N ARG A 724 -30.25 -1.18 -13.19
CA ARG A 724 -29.91 0.06 -13.93
C ARG A 724 -28.75 0.87 -13.33
N ALA A 725 -27.91 0.27 -12.49
CA ALA A 725 -26.73 0.94 -11.96
C ALA A 725 -25.72 1.23 -13.07
N ARG A 726 -25.02 2.37 -12.97
CA ARG A 726 -23.89 2.73 -13.84
C ARG A 726 -22.61 2.51 -13.07
N ILE A 727 -21.78 1.57 -13.51
CA ILE A 727 -20.57 1.13 -12.82
C ILE A 727 -19.37 1.42 -13.73
N ALA A 728 -18.51 2.36 -13.35
CA ALA A 728 -17.34 2.74 -14.12
C ALA A 728 -16.05 2.60 -13.31
N ASN A 729 -15.04 1.95 -13.89
CA ASN A 729 -13.71 1.77 -13.29
C ASN A 729 -13.74 1.29 -11.83
N SER A 730 -14.67 0.41 -11.48
CA SER A 730 -14.91 -0.04 -10.10
C SER A 730 -14.53 -1.52 -9.93
N ASP A 731 -14.01 -1.86 -8.75
CA ASP A 731 -13.46 -3.18 -8.43
C ASP A 731 -14.42 -4.02 -7.59
N PHE A 732 -14.90 -5.12 -8.17
CA PHE A 732 -15.73 -6.16 -7.56
C PHE A 732 -14.99 -7.50 -7.53
N SER A 733 -13.67 -7.50 -7.72
CA SER A 733 -12.89 -8.73 -7.79
C SER A 733 -12.99 -9.51 -6.48
N SER A 734 -13.20 -10.82 -6.59
CA SER A 734 -13.41 -11.74 -5.45
C SER A 734 -14.61 -11.42 -4.54
N ALA A 735 -15.52 -10.53 -4.96
CA ALA A 735 -16.74 -10.23 -4.21
C ALA A 735 -17.75 -11.40 -4.28
N ASP A 736 -18.53 -11.58 -3.21
CA ASP A 736 -19.69 -12.46 -3.22
C ASP A 736 -20.89 -11.71 -3.82
N LEU A 737 -21.26 -12.07 -5.04
CA LEU A 737 -22.37 -11.50 -5.80
C LEU A 737 -23.46 -12.53 -6.08
N GLN A 738 -23.55 -13.57 -5.25
CA GLN A 738 -24.55 -14.63 -5.41
C GLN A 738 -25.97 -14.07 -5.40
N ALA A 739 -26.78 -14.50 -6.37
CA ALA A 739 -28.17 -14.08 -6.51
C ALA A 739 -28.39 -12.55 -6.54
N CYS A 740 -27.38 -11.78 -6.96
CA CYS A 740 -27.51 -10.34 -7.18
C CYS A 740 -28.32 -10.03 -8.44
N THR A 741 -28.96 -8.86 -8.47
CA THR A 741 -29.69 -8.37 -9.65
C THR A 741 -28.91 -7.25 -10.32
N PHE A 742 -28.54 -7.43 -11.58
CA PHE A 742 -27.85 -6.47 -12.45
C PHE A 742 -28.68 -6.14 -13.70
N LEU A 743 -30.02 -6.20 -13.59
CA LEU A 743 -30.93 -5.95 -14.71
C LEU A 743 -30.64 -4.57 -15.34
N ASP A 744 -30.32 -4.55 -16.63
CA ASP A 744 -29.96 -3.36 -17.41
C ASP A 744 -28.81 -2.52 -16.80
N ALA A 745 -27.98 -3.11 -15.93
CA ALA A 745 -26.81 -2.44 -15.36
C ALA A 745 -25.75 -2.20 -16.44
N ARG A 746 -24.97 -1.13 -16.32
CA ARG A 746 -23.92 -0.79 -17.28
C ARG A 746 -22.55 -0.80 -16.63
N PHE A 747 -21.64 -1.60 -17.17
CA PHE A 747 -20.25 -1.70 -16.75
C PHE A 747 -19.34 -1.05 -17.79
N GLU A 748 -18.83 0.14 -17.46
CA GLU A 748 -17.78 0.82 -18.21
C GLU A 748 -16.42 0.45 -17.59
N ARG A 749 -15.82 -0.66 -18.03
CA ARG A 749 -14.57 -1.23 -17.46
C ARG A 749 -14.71 -1.67 -15.99
N GLY A 750 -15.67 -2.57 -15.72
CA GLY A 750 -15.81 -3.22 -14.41
C GLY A 750 -14.80 -4.36 -14.21
N TYR A 751 -14.21 -4.45 -13.03
CA TYR A 751 -13.38 -5.58 -12.63
C TYR A 751 -14.21 -6.56 -11.80
N LEU A 752 -14.46 -7.75 -12.34
CA LEU A 752 -15.25 -8.84 -11.73
C LEU A 752 -14.40 -10.11 -11.64
N VAL A 753 -13.07 -9.95 -11.53
CA VAL A 753 -12.13 -11.07 -11.56
C VAL A 753 -12.37 -11.94 -10.31
N ARG A 754 -12.69 -13.23 -10.51
CA ARG A 754 -13.04 -14.18 -9.43
C ARG A 754 -14.27 -13.82 -8.61
N ALA A 755 -15.12 -12.93 -9.10
CA ALA A 755 -16.38 -12.66 -8.44
C ALA A 755 -17.27 -13.91 -8.47
N ASP A 756 -18.00 -14.16 -7.38
CA ASP A 756 -18.98 -15.24 -7.30
C ASP A 756 -20.34 -14.70 -7.76
N LEU A 757 -20.71 -14.98 -9.01
CA LEU A 757 -21.95 -14.52 -9.64
C LEU A 757 -22.98 -15.65 -9.77
N ARG A 758 -22.88 -16.71 -8.96
CA ARG A 758 -23.81 -17.84 -9.04
C ARG A 758 -25.25 -17.36 -8.83
N LEU A 759 -26.15 -17.84 -9.69
CA LEU A 759 -27.58 -17.47 -9.66
C LEU A 759 -27.86 -15.96 -9.84
N ALA A 760 -26.87 -15.14 -10.22
CA ALA A 760 -27.07 -13.72 -10.45
C ALA A 760 -27.86 -13.45 -11.74
N SER A 761 -28.70 -12.42 -11.73
CA SER A 761 -29.45 -11.96 -12.90
C SER A 761 -28.71 -10.80 -13.58
N LEU A 762 -28.07 -11.05 -14.70
CA LEU A 762 -27.37 -10.08 -15.56
C LEU A 762 -28.16 -9.78 -16.84
N GLN A 763 -29.48 -10.00 -16.83
CA GLN A 763 -30.33 -9.79 -18.00
C GLN A 763 -30.22 -8.35 -18.52
N GLY A 764 -29.97 -8.17 -19.81
CA GLY A 764 -29.84 -6.85 -20.45
C GLY A 764 -28.62 -6.03 -19.98
N ALA A 765 -27.74 -6.59 -19.15
CA ALA A 765 -26.58 -5.88 -18.64
C ALA A 765 -25.58 -5.56 -19.76
N ASP A 766 -25.03 -4.35 -19.74
CA ASP A 766 -23.97 -3.93 -20.65
C ASP A 766 -22.61 -4.21 -20.00
N LEU A 767 -21.90 -5.23 -20.49
CA LEU A 767 -20.63 -5.74 -19.97
C LEU A 767 -19.48 -5.52 -20.97
N ILE A 768 -19.58 -4.49 -21.84
CA ILE A 768 -18.52 -4.14 -22.79
C ILE A 768 -17.17 -4.00 -22.07
N GLU A 769 -16.16 -4.72 -22.57
CA GLU A 769 -14.79 -4.70 -22.03
C GLU A 769 -14.67 -5.03 -20.52
N ALA A 770 -15.70 -5.63 -19.92
CA ALA A 770 -15.68 -6.06 -18.53
C ALA A 770 -14.68 -7.22 -18.34
N LEU A 771 -14.01 -7.25 -17.18
CA LEU A 771 -13.03 -8.28 -16.84
C LEU A 771 -13.63 -9.28 -15.86
N LEU A 772 -14.15 -10.40 -16.37
CA LEU A 772 -14.78 -11.48 -15.59
C LEU A 772 -13.88 -12.72 -15.46
N ARG A 773 -12.56 -12.56 -15.60
CA ARG A 773 -11.64 -13.70 -15.60
C ARG A 773 -11.77 -14.51 -14.30
N ALA A 774 -11.93 -15.82 -14.41
CA ALA A 774 -12.12 -16.77 -13.32
C ALA A 774 -13.33 -16.49 -12.40
N ALA A 775 -14.32 -15.74 -12.87
CA ALA A 775 -15.59 -15.58 -12.16
C ALA A 775 -16.42 -16.89 -12.19
N ASP A 776 -17.33 -17.04 -11.24
CA ASP A 776 -18.27 -18.16 -11.18
C ASP A 776 -19.66 -17.71 -11.65
N LEU A 777 -20.08 -18.14 -12.84
CA LEU A 777 -21.35 -17.78 -13.48
C LEU A 777 -22.35 -18.96 -13.49
N ARG A 778 -22.13 -20.01 -12.69
CA ARG A 778 -23.03 -21.17 -12.65
C ARG A 778 -24.45 -20.76 -12.26
N GLY A 779 -25.43 -21.09 -13.10
CA GLY A 779 -26.83 -20.69 -12.94
C GLY A 779 -27.12 -19.19 -13.09
N ALA A 780 -26.15 -18.38 -13.54
CA ALA A 780 -26.38 -16.97 -13.82
C ALA A 780 -27.24 -16.78 -15.08
N ASP A 781 -28.06 -15.73 -15.10
CA ASP A 781 -28.91 -15.36 -16.23
C ASP A 781 -28.32 -14.17 -16.99
N LEU A 782 -27.63 -14.42 -18.11
CA LEU A 782 -27.02 -13.39 -18.96
C LEU A 782 -27.83 -13.13 -20.24
N ARG A 783 -29.14 -13.40 -20.24
CA ARG A 783 -29.97 -13.17 -21.43
C ARG A 783 -29.93 -11.72 -21.87
N GLU A 784 -29.84 -11.49 -23.18
CA GLU A 784 -29.79 -10.13 -23.76
C GLU A 784 -28.60 -9.27 -23.27
N ALA A 785 -27.64 -9.85 -22.55
CA ALA A 785 -26.47 -9.12 -22.06
C ALA A 785 -25.51 -8.80 -23.21
N ASN A 786 -24.83 -7.65 -23.13
CA ASN A 786 -23.82 -7.24 -24.10
C ASN A 786 -22.42 -7.58 -23.59
N LEU A 787 -21.80 -8.62 -24.14
CA LEU A 787 -20.47 -9.11 -23.74
C LEU A 787 -19.37 -8.67 -24.70
N PHE A 788 -19.59 -7.66 -25.55
CA PHE A 788 -18.60 -7.28 -26.56
C PHE A 788 -17.22 -6.98 -25.94
N ARG A 789 -16.20 -7.75 -26.38
CA ARG A 789 -14.82 -7.69 -25.85
C ARG A 789 -14.67 -7.96 -24.34
N ALA A 790 -15.68 -8.51 -23.68
CA ALA A 790 -15.57 -8.96 -22.30
C ALA A 790 -14.55 -10.10 -22.18
N ASN A 791 -13.84 -10.17 -21.06
CA ASN A 791 -12.88 -11.23 -20.76
C ASN A 791 -13.47 -12.25 -19.79
N LEU A 792 -13.84 -13.40 -20.33
CA LEU A 792 -14.42 -14.56 -19.65
C LEU A 792 -13.41 -15.74 -19.59
N GLY A 793 -12.10 -15.47 -19.63
CA GLY A 793 -11.09 -16.52 -19.45
C GLY A 793 -11.20 -17.17 -18.07
N ASP A 794 -10.97 -18.47 -17.98
CA ASP A 794 -11.08 -19.32 -16.79
C ASP A 794 -12.46 -19.26 -16.09
N VAL A 795 -13.52 -18.72 -16.72
CA VAL A 795 -14.84 -18.57 -16.10
C VAL A 795 -15.53 -19.94 -15.90
N LEU A 796 -16.24 -20.10 -14.79
CA LEU A 796 -17.03 -21.31 -14.52
C LEU A 796 -18.48 -21.09 -14.98
N ILE A 797 -18.97 -21.98 -15.84
CA ILE A 797 -20.36 -22.03 -16.32
C ILE A 797 -20.85 -23.47 -16.29
N ASP A 798 -22.17 -23.66 -16.25
CA ASP A 798 -22.81 -24.97 -16.35
C ASP A 798 -24.05 -24.90 -17.26
N ASP A 799 -24.75 -26.04 -17.39
CA ASP A 799 -25.95 -26.15 -18.23
C ASP A 799 -27.12 -25.27 -17.74
N THR A 800 -27.01 -24.66 -16.55
CA THR A 800 -28.01 -23.75 -15.99
C THR A 800 -27.68 -22.28 -16.25
N THR A 801 -26.46 -21.96 -16.69
CA THR A 801 -26.08 -20.61 -17.11
C THR A 801 -26.79 -20.26 -18.42
N ARG A 802 -27.57 -19.17 -18.42
CA ARG A 802 -28.38 -18.75 -19.59
C ARG A 802 -27.66 -17.66 -20.38
N LEU A 803 -27.46 -17.90 -21.67
CA LEU A 803 -26.80 -16.97 -22.61
C LEU A 803 -27.69 -16.64 -23.83
N ASP A 804 -29.01 -16.91 -23.74
CA ASP A 804 -29.94 -16.69 -24.84
C ASP A 804 -29.90 -15.21 -25.27
N ASP A 805 -29.74 -14.95 -26.57
CA ASP A 805 -29.67 -13.61 -27.16
C ASP A 805 -28.56 -12.68 -26.59
N ALA A 806 -27.56 -13.21 -25.88
CA ALA A 806 -26.41 -12.44 -25.43
C ALA A 806 -25.49 -12.08 -26.62
N TYR A 807 -25.06 -10.82 -26.70
CA TYR A 807 -24.15 -10.36 -27.76
C TYR A 807 -22.69 -10.72 -27.41
N GLN A 808 -22.17 -11.76 -28.06
CA GLN A 808 -20.88 -12.39 -27.72
C GLN A 808 -19.74 -12.07 -28.70
N GLU A 809 -19.88 -11.04 -29.53
CA GLU A 809 -18.86 -10.72 -30.53
C GLU A 809 -17.53 -10.31 -29.86
N ARG A 810 -16.42 -10.95 -30.27
CA ARG A 810 -15.06 -10.72 -29.73
C ARG A 810 -14.91 -10.98 -28.22
N VAL A 811 -15.79 -11.77 -27.61
CA VAL A 811 -15.61 -12.26 -26.23
C VAL A 811 -14.34 -13.10 -26.14
N ILE A 812 -13.56 -12.90 -25.09
CA ILE A 812 -12.39 -13.71 -24.78
C ILE A 812 -12.82 -14.84 -23.85
N TRP A 813 -13.05 -16.03 -24.40
CA TRP A 813 -13.37 -17.24 -23.62
C TRP A 813 -12.15 -18.03 -23.17
N CYS A 814 -10.99 -17.72 -23.74
CA CYS A 814 -9.77 -18.47 -23.51
C CYS A 814 -8.90 -17.80 -22.43
N PRO A 815 -8.28 -18.59 -21.56
CA PRO A 815 -8.33 -20.06 -21.54
C PRO A 815 -9.67 -20.57 -20.98
N ARG A 816 -10.11 -21.77 -21.35
CA ARG A 816 -11.31 -22.37 -20.72
C ARG A 816 -10.97 -22.88 -19.31
N ALA A 817 -11.92 -22.77 -18.39
CA ALA A 817 -11.78 -23.36 -17.06
C ALA A 817 -11.59 -24.89 -17.15
N ARG A 818 -10.73 -25.45 -16.30
CA ARG A 818 -10.51 -26.90 -16.27
C ARG A 818 -11.69 -27.61 -15.60
N PRO A 819 -12.10 -28.80 -16.06
CA PRO A 819 -13.14 -29.59 -15.41
C PRO A 819 -12.86 -29.89 -13.92
N GLU A 820 -11.58 -29.95 -13.53
CA GLU A 820 -11.13 -30.21 -12.15
C GLU A 820 -11.18 -28.99 -11.23
N ALA A 821 -11.44 -27.79 -11.77
CA ALA A 821 -11.64 -26.55 -10.99
C ALA A 821 -13.11 -26.30 -10.62
N ALA A 822 -14.02 -27.24 -10.98
CA ALA A 822 -15.46 -27.19 -10.75
C ALA A 822 -15.88 -27.49 -9.31
#